data_AF-A0A0M9FZ32-F1
#
_entry.id   AF-A0A0M9FZ32-F1
#
_cell.length_a   1.000
_cell.length_b   1.000
_cell.length_c   1.000
_cell.angle_alpha   90.00
_cell.angle_beta   90.00
_cell.angle_gamma   90.00
#
_symmetry.space_group_name_H-M   'P 1'
#
loop_
_entity.id
_entity.type
_entity.pdbx_description
1 polymer ?
#
loop_
_entity_poly.entity_id
_entity_poly.type
_entity_poly.pdbx_seq_one_letter_code
_entity_poly.pdbx_strand_id
1 'polypeptide(L)'
;MQPIASDAFMAISEFLPDQSMSWICTAPLTRRSQEKSTRGLRLGLNRYQQVEAFSFRKLRRLRLRCDISDVYGLRLARWWLQKCTDFSPSDADPSGGPECQSVQVGDGLVLRAPLKFSASAEFSLSVHCWGDRKASAATRSGCASTAAVPELNCSLGDLLSLGRIDCVEINGATLPPTPAEWQSCLAFSRGVEEFCLKVGSVPLNELLSFLYSNGSTLQAIEVVGVALPRLQMLALAPRIEEVVLRNVAIHPQSVVVIDSTSAGQPPRPALPSTRVPLSDLEALQGLKKLDLMNCKADLDCTGIERCTLLHSLLFSGCSITDADVESIGKLRRVEELFLARTRITNVRPLAAVEDLKFLVLSNTMVNSAGIEGLQTLPNLTRFDLSSTPITDVNCLSKSRSLVYLNLSKTAVTSEGMQELQHLATLEQLVLNETAIRNVSFLSNARSLKTLSLQSTLVDTAGIDGFRRLKSLQNLCLAHTRVTKVTELQHCENLWRIDLQGSLVDEDGVAGLELLPSLRALSLSQTDVADIGRILASRSLEQLEVKLSRVSKHNPFGAVTKDSPLREVVLTHCDATDVNNLGLCAELSVLNLWSTKVTSKGIAGLRDAKSLREADLAETELTDITPLLSCSQLRTLILYKTALHTIEGVEALCNLRRLDVAETQVSSIKGLEQCKLLEILNISSTLVDDAGFKGIERAQSLKAILLSFTRITQLGALGNCTHLKELHAQSCPVTSEGLAGLEKAFRLVKLNLSYTKIEGNIARFVGCPQLQKLNVKFTSVSYEEVHYVEMCLPHCRVMNDASERTKKGVKLT
;
A
#
# COMPACT_ATOMS: atom_id res chain seq x y z
N MET A 1 -16.76 25.42 19.57
CA MET A 1 -16.84 24.55 20.77
C MET A 1 -15.46 24.56 21.43
N GLN A 2 -15.40 24.95 22.70
CA GLN A 2 -14.16 25.12 23.47
C GLN A 2 -13.31 23.83 23.50
N PRO A 3 -11.97 23.91 23.46
CA PRO A 3 -11.12 22.77 23.72
C PRO A 3 -11.18 22.43 25.21
N ILE A 4 -11.48 21.16 25.49
CA ILE A 4 -11.49 20.55 26.83
C ILE A 4 -10.09 20.69 27.44
N ALA A 5 -10.06 21.13 28.70
CA ALA A 5 -8.91 21.58 29.46
C ALA A 5 -7.74 20.58 29.51
N SER A 6 -6.52 21.14 29.43
CA SER A 6 -5.21 20.50 29.59
C SER A 6 -4.96 19.88 30.98
N ASP A 7 -5.86 20.13 31.92
CA ASP A 7 -5.54 19.98 33.35
C ASP A 7 -5.66 18.53 33.84
N ALA A 8 -6.33 17.65 33.09
CA ALA A 8 -6.38 16.22 33.39
C ALA A 8 -5.09 15.46 32.99
N PHE A 9 -4.26 16.01 32.09
CA PHE A 9 -3.03 15.37 31.62
C PHE A 9 -1.83 15.66 32.54
N MET A 10 -1.84 16.77 33.28
CA MET A 10 -0.76 17.16 34.19
C MET A 10 -0.73 16.36 35.51
N ALA A 11 -1.87 15.82 35.96
CA ALA A 11 -1.93 15.11 37.24
C ALA A 11 -1.23 13.73 37.24
N ILE A 12 -0.90 13.17 36.06
CA ILE A 12 -0.16 11.90 35.94
C ILE A 12 1.36 12.12 35.90
N SER A 13 1.84 13.31 35.52
CA SER A 13 3.28 13.56 35.37
C SER A 13 4.02 13.82 36.69
N GLU A 14 3.31 14.18 37.77
CA GLU A 14 3.93 14.52 39.06
C GLU A 14 4.35 13.30 39.92
N PHE A 15 4.05 12.06 39.51
CA PHE A 15 4.19 10.88 40.39
C PHE A 15 5.10 9.76 39.86
N LEU A 16 5.89 9.99 38.80
CA LEU A 16 6.87 9.02 38.31
C LEU A 16 8.31 9.56 38.50
N PRO A 17 9.22 8.83 39.16
CA PRO A 17 10.59 9.30 39.36
C PRO A 17 11.35 9.36 38.03
N ASP A 18 11.72 10.57 37.60
CA ASP A 18 12.83 11.02 36.74
C ASP A 18 13.36 10.20 35.53
N GLN A 19 12.66 9.18 35.03
CA GLN A 19 13.06 8.48 33.78
C GLN A 19 11.92 8.26 32.76
N SER A 20 10.69 8.75 33.02
CA SER A 20 9.52 8.43 32.18
C SER A 20 8.80 9.63 31.55
N MET A 21 9.50 10.75 31.33
CA MET A 21 8.95 11.95 30.65
C MET A 21 8.79 11.79 29.12
N SER A 22 9.18 10.66 28.52
CA SER A 22 9.11 10.44 27.06
C SER A 22 7.83 9.75 26.56
N TRP A 23 6.90 9.38 27.45
CA TRP A 23 5.79 8.48 27.10
C TRP A 23 4.41 9.15 26.96
N ILE A 24 4.28 10.42 27.37
CA ILE A 24 2.99 11.11 27.36
C ILE A 24 3.11 12.44 26.60
N CYS A 25 3.45 12.37 25.31
CA CYS A 25 3.16 13.49 24.41
C CYS A 25 3.16 13.08 22.92
N THR A 26 2.11 13.51 22.23
CA THR A 26 1.94 13.62 20.77
C THR A 26 1.46 12.39 19.96
N ALA A 27 0.24 12.51 19.45
CA ALA A 27 -0.04 12.13 18.05
C ALA A 27 0.28 13.36 17.15
N PRO A 28 0.60 13.24 15.85
CA PRO A 28 0.89 12.07 15.03
C PRO A 28 2.15 12.30 14.15
N LEU A 29 3.39 12.17 14.66
CA LEU A 29 4.58 12.26 13.78
C LEU A 29 5.84 11.50 14.27
N THR A 30 5.74 10.65 15.30
CA THR A 30 6.88 9.87 15.80
C THR A 30 6.95 8.47 15.17
N ARG A 31 7.98 8.37 14.34
CA ARG A 31 8.54 7.18 13.71
C ARG A 31 8.72 6.03 14.70
N ARG A 32 8.31 4.83 14.24
CA ARG A 32 9.07 3.58 14.29
C ARG A 32 10.37 3.64 15.14
N SER A 33 10.25 3.48 16.45
CA SER A 33 11.31 2.83 17.23
C SER A 33 11.29 1.36 16.83
N GLN A 34 12.31 0.95 16.07
CA GLN A 34 12.67 -0.44 15.87
C GLN A 34 13.66 -0.82 16.97
N GLU A 35 13.21 -0.87 18.22
CA GLU A 35 13.59 -2.01 19.04
C GLU A 35 12.52 -3.04 18.76
N LYS A 36 12.88 -4.00 17.91
CA LYS A 36 12.03 -5.14 17.62
C LYS A 36 12.06 -6.02 18.85
N SER A 37 11.13 -5.79 19.78
CA SER A 37 10.60 -6.94 20.47
C SER A 37 10.03 -7.87 19.39
N THR A 38 10.46 -9.12 19.43
CA THR A 38 10.11 -10.14 18.45
C THR A 38 8.63 -10.55 18.56
N ARG A 39 7.96 -10.07 19.62
CA ARG A 39 6.54 -10.24 19.99
C ARG A 39 6.07 -8.95 20.67
N GLY A 40 4.97 -8.33 20.23
CA GLY A 40 4.46 -7.12 20.87
C GLY A 40 2.95 -7.09 21.01
N LEU A 41 2.45 -6.36 22.01
CA LEU A 41 1.03 -6.10 22.29
C LEU A 41 0.69 -4.64 21.92
N ARG A 42 -0.53 -4.39 21.48
CA ARG A 42 -1.05 -3.02 21.34
C ARG A 42 -2.48 -3.01 21.85
N LEU A 43 -2.74 -2.10 22.78
CA LEU A 43 -4.04 -1.85 23.39
C LEU A 43 -4.56 -0.49 22.91
N GLY A 44 -5.63 -0.48 22.12
CA GLY A 44 -6.34 0.75 21.75
C GLY A 44 -7.60 0.88 22.58
N LEU A 45 -7.90 2.08 23.08
CA LEU A 45 -9.17 2.38 23.73
C LEU A 45 -10.01 3.26 22.81
N ASN A 46 -11.20 2.79 22.46
CA ASN A 46 -12.18 3.57 21.69
C ASN A 46 -13.29 4.07 22.62
N ARG A 47 -13.80 5.27 22.34
CA ARG A 47 -14.95 5.86 23.05
C ARG A 47 -16.10 6.02 22.06
N TYR A 48 -17.29 5.58 22.46
CA TYR A 48 -18.53 5.81 21.71
C TYR A 48 -19.30 6.99 22.31
N GLN A 49 -19.87 7.82 21.43
CA GLN A 49 -20.80 8.88 21.81
C GLN A 49 -22.13 8.58 21.14
N GLN A 50 -23.19 8.49 21.95
CA GLN A 50 -24.54 8.26 21.48
C GLN A 50 -25.01 9.46 20.64
N VAL A 51 -25.50 9.20 19.43
CA VAL A 51 -26.22 10.18 18.61
C VAL A 51 -27.62 9.62 18.42
N GLU A 52 -28.64 10.48 18.44
CA GLU A 52 -30.06 10.11 18.46
C GLU A 52 -30.42 8.93 17.53
N ALA A 53 -31.20 7.99 18.09
CA ALA A 53 -31.75 6.77 17.49
C ALA A 53 -30.75 5.80 16.80
N PHE A 54 -30.38 4.75 17.55
CA PHE A 54 -29.80 3.47 17.08
C PHE A 54 -28.52 3.51 16.20
N SER A 55 -27.71 4.57 16.27
CA SER A 55 -26.37 4.56 15.65
C SER A 55 -25.30 5.18 16.54
N PHE A 56 -24.23 4.43 16.81
CA PHE A 56 -23.04 4.91 17.54
C PHE A 56 -21.98 5.43 16.57
N ARG A 57 -21.37 6.59 16.86
CA ARG A 57 -20.27 7.15 16.05
C ARG A 57 -18.92 6.83 16.71
N LYS A 58 -18.05 6.09 16.02
CA LYS A 58 -16.70 5.70 16.52
C LYS A 58 -15.75 6.90 16.51
N LEU A 59 -15.41 7.44 17.69
CA LEU A 59 -14.39 8.49 17.84
C LEU A 59 -13.03 7.85 18.13
N ARG A 60 -12.03 8.04 17.26
CA ARG A 60 -10.66 7.54 17.49
C ARG A 60 -9.89 8.43 18.47
N ARG A 61 -9.42 7.88 19.62
CA ARG A 61 -8.31 8.30 20.54
C ARG A 61 -8.49 7.50 21.85
N LEU A 62 -7.55 6.78 22.49
CA LEU A 62 -6.09 6.73 22.62
C LEU A 62 -5.53 5.37 22.14
N ARG A 63 -4.24 5.28 21.75
CA ARG A 63 -3.55 4.01 21.48
C ARG A 63 -2.37 3.84 22.41
N LEU A 64 -2.44 2.87 23.32
CA LEU A 64 -1.31 2.41 24.13
C LEU A 64 -0.62 1.27 23.39
N ARG A 65 0.64 1.48 23.02
CA ARG A 65 1.49 0.42 22.53
C ARG A 65 2.41 0.01 23.68
N CYS A 66 2.21 -1.19 24.20
CA CYS A 66 3.00 -1.74 25.29
C CYS A 66 3.71 -2.98 24.78
N ASP A 67 5.01 -3.07 25.02
CA ASP A 67 5.70 -4.33 24.77
C ASP A 67 5.18 -5.40 25.75
N ILE A 68 5.20 -6.69 25.39
CA ILE A 68 4.84 -7.75 26.36
C ILE A 68 5.82 -7.74 27.55
N SER A 69 7.04 -7.24 27.33
CA SER A 69 8.06 -6.98 28.34
C SER A 69 7.92 -5.64 29.08
N ASP A 70 6.98 -4.76 28.70
CA ASP A 70 6.77 -3.44 29.33
C ASP A 70 5.75 -3.52 30.48
N VAL A 71 6.27 -3.84 31.66
CA VAL A 71 5.51 -4.04 32.90
C VAL A 71 4.76 -2.76 33.34
N TYR A 72 5.33 -1.57 33.13
CA TYR A 72 4.72 -0.31 33.56
C TYR A 72 3.59 0.13 32.62
N GLY A 73 3.78 -0.04 31.31
CA GLY A 73 2.71 0.21 30.32
C GLY A 73 1.51 -0.72 30.49
N LEU A 74 1.74 -1.99 30.84
CA LEU A 74 0.67 -2.97 31.12
C LEU A 74 -0.04 -2.70 32.45
N ARG A 75 0.68 -2.29 33.51
CA ARG A 75 0.08 -1.88 34.80
C ARG A 75 -0.78 -0.62 34.67
N LEU A 76 -0.32 0.37 33.90
CA LEU A 76 -1.10 1.58 33.60
C LEU A 76 -2.38 1.24 32.83
N ALA A 77 -2.29 0.36 31.82
CA ALA A 77 -3.46 -0.10 31.07
C ALA A 77 -4.47 -0.83 31.97
N ARG A 78 -4.00 -1.74 32.86
CA ARG A 78 -4.85 -2.46 33.83
C ARG A 78 -5.56 -1.51 34.81
N TRP A 79 -4.83 -0.60 35.45
CA TRP A 79 -5.40 0.35 36.41
C TRP A 79 -6.50 1.20 35.77
N TRP A 80 -6.29 1.63 34.52
CA TRP A 80 -7.24 2.47 33.80
C TRP A 80 -8.48 1.71 33.33
N LEU A 81 -8.32 0.45 32.88
CA LEU A 81 -9.43 -0.45 32.54
C LEU A 81 -10.32 -0.73 33.77
N GLN A 82 -9.71 -1.08 34.91
CA GLN A 82 -10.42 -1.45 36.13
C GLN A 82 -11.28 -0.30 36.69
N LYS A 83 -10.81 0.95 36.57
CA LYS A 83 -11.58 2.14 36.97
C LYS A 83 -12.71 2.53 36.01
N CYS A 84 -12.66 2.07 34.76
CA CYS A 84 -13.73 2.28 33.79
C CYS A 84 -14.84 1.23 33.87
N THR A 85 -14.57 0.05 34.44
CA THR A 85 -15.49 -1.10 34.48
C THR A 85 -16.28 -1.23 35.78
N ASP A 86 -15.86 -0.60 36.87
CA ASP A 86 -16.52 -0.65 38.20
C ASP A 86 -17.82 0.18 38.30
N PHE A 87 -18.28 0.83 37.22
CA PHE A 87 -19.55 1.55 37.21
C PHE A 87 -20.68 0.68 36.64
N SER A 88 -21.29 -0.16 37.47
CA SER A 88 -22.63 -0.68 37.19
C SER A 88 -23.69 0.37 37.59
N PRO A 89 -24.87 0.42 36.94
CA PRO A 89 -25.86 1.47 37.20
C PRO A 89 -26.65 1.30 38.51
N SER A 90 -26.38 0.28 39.33
CA SER A 90 -27.34 -0.19 40.34
C SER A 90 -27.20 0.41 41.74
N ASP A 91 -26.08 1.06 42.08
CA ASP A 91 -25.82 1.49 43.47
C ASP A 91 -25.75 3.02 43.65
N ALA A 92 -26.57 3.78 42.91
CA ALA A 92 -26.71 5.22 43.14
C ALA A 92 -27.82 5.50 44.16
N ASP A 93 -27.45 5.55 45.44
CA ASP A 93 -28.26 6.11 46.52
C ASP A 93 -28.59 7.60 46.20
N PRO A 94 -29.87 8.01 46.11
CA PRO A 94 -30.24 9.30 45.54
C PRO A 94 -30.06 10.51 46.48
N SER A 95 -29.48 10.36 47.69
CA SER A 95 -29.53 11.44 48.69
C SER A 95 -28.26 11.73 49.51
N GLY A 96 -27.10 11.18 49.16
CA GLY A 96 -25.84 11.50 49.83
C GLY A 96 -24.73 11.83 48.83
N GLY A 97 -24.18 13.05 48.86
CA GLY A 97 -22.94 13.34 48.14
C GLY A 97 -21.79 12.54 48.73
N PRO A 98 -20.98 11.79 47.95
CA PRO A 98 -19.93 10.99 48.54
C PRO A 98 -18.63 11.80 48.63
N GLU A 99 -18.13 11.96 49.85
CA GLU A 99 -16.75 12.30 50.16
C GLU A 99 -15.80 11.24 49.59
N CYS A 100 -14.69 11.69 49.00
CA CYS A 100 -13.63 10.83 48.48
C CYS A 100 -12.87 10.16 49.64
N GLN A 101 -13.08 8.86 49.85
CA GLN A 101 -12.13 8.07 50.64
C GLN A 101 -10.95 7.64 49.76
N SER A 102 -9.77 8.17 50.08
CA SER A 102 -8.48 7.72 49.56
C SER A 102 -8.12 6.36 50.16
N VAL A 103 -7.78 5.36 49.35
CA VAL A 103 -7.24 4.09 49.81
C VAL A 103 -5.72 4.16 49.75
N GLN A 104 -5.04 3.98 50.90
CA GLN A 104 -3.59 3.78 50.94
C GLN A 104 -3.26 2.36 50.53
N VAL A 105 -2.42 2.22 49.51
CA VAL A 105 -1.68 0.98 49.23
C VAL A 105 -0.23 1.27 49.58
N GLY A 106 0.42 0.36 50.33
CA GLY A 106 1.76 0.53 50.88
C GLY A 106 2.80 1.04 49.87
N ASP A 107 3.77 1.77 50.40
CA ASP A 107 4.81 2.57 49.72
C ASP A 107 4.30 3.76 48.89
N GLY A 108 3.72 4.73 49.60
CA GLY A 108 3.76 6.15 49.23
C GLY A 108 2.90 6.62 48.06
N LEU A 109 2.15 5.75 47.38
CA LEU A 109 1.31 6.13 46.25
C LEU A 109 -0.11 6.54 46.69
N VAL A 110 -0.43 7.84 46.61
CA VAL A 110 -1.81 8.35 46.78
C VAL A 110 -2.37 8.72 45.41
N LEU A 111 -3.14 7.81 44.80
CA LEU A 111 -3.83 8.08 43.54
C LEU A 111 -5.20 8.73 43.81
N ARG A 112 -5.41 9.95 43.31
CA ARG A 112 -6.76 10.55 43.29
C ARG A 112 -7.63 9.85 42.24
N ALA A 113 -8.90 9.63 42.57
CA ALA A 113 -9.87 9.05 41.65
C ALA A 113 -10.02 9.93 40.38
N PRO A 114 -10.15 9.34 39.17
CA PRO A 114 -10.36 10.11 37.96
C PRO A 114 -11.72 10.84 38.01
N LEU A 115 -11.78 12.00 37.36
CA LEU A 115 -12.98 12.83 37.19
C LEU A 115 -14.19 11.96 36.77
N LYS A 116 -15.34 12.16 37.43
CA LYS A 116 -16.62 11.50 37.10
C LYS A 116 -16.92 11.65 35.60
N PHE A 117 -16.72 10.60 34.81
CA PHE A 117 -17.19 10.55 33.43
C PHE A 117 -18.67 10.19 33.42
N SER A 118 -19.46 10.85 32.58
CA SER A 118 -20.91 10.64 32.52
C SER A 118 -21.24 9.17 32.20
N ALA A 119 -22.26 8.63 32.86
CA ALA A 119 -22.74 7.24 32.73
C ALA A 119 -23.15 6.79 31.31
N SER A 120 -22.99 7.64 30.30
CA SER A 120 -23.40 7.46 28.91
C SER A 120 -22.25 7.19 27.92
N ALA A 121 -21.01 7.05 28.40
CA ALA A 121 -19.85 6.78 27.54
C ALA A 121 -19.47 5.29 27.57
N GLU A 122 -19.72 4.55 26.49
CA GLU A 122 -19.19 3.20 26.31
C GLU A 122 -17.72 3.27 25.85
N PHE A 123 -16.87 2.48 26.49
CA PHE A 123 -15.45 2.30 26.16
C PHE A 123 -15.18 0.87 25.72
N SER A 124 -14.24 0.69 24.81
CA SER A 124 -13.90 -0.63 24.28
C SER A 124 -12.41 -0.77 23.97
N LEU A 125 -11.94 -2.02 24.05
CA LEU A 125 -10.53 -2.37 23.92
C LEU A 125 -10.24 -3.02 22.55
N SER A 126 -9.21 -2.57 21.84
CA SER A 126 -8.66 -3.25 20.66
C SER A 126 -7.29 -3.84 20.99
N VAL A 127 -7.13 -5.14 20.83
CA VAL A 127 -5.91 -5.89 21.16
C VAL A 127 -5.25 -6.35 19.87
N HIS A 128 -4.04 -5.91 19.58
CA HIS A 128 -3.26 -6.42 18.44
C HIS A 128 -1.97 -7.06 18.94
N CYS A 129 -1.75 -8.30 18.53
CA CYS A 129 -0.56 -9.06 18.83
C CYS A 129 0.19 -9.35 17.51
N TRP A 130 1.52 -9.13 17.43
CA TRP A 130 2.33 -9.48 16.23
C TRP A 130 3.65 -10.24 16.54
N GLY A 131 4.16 -11.02 15.57
CA GLY A 131 5.50 -11.63 15.56
C GLY A 131 6.33 -11.33 14.27
N ASP A 132 7.67 -11.30 14.35
CA ASP A 132 8.57 -10.78 13.27
C ASP A 132 9.12 -11.83 12.26
N ARG A 133 9.31 -11.40 10.98
CA ARG A 133 9.80 -12.18 9.81
C ARG A 133 11.28 -12.62 9.84
N LYS A 134 12.09 -12.14 10.79
CA LYS A 134 13.57 -12.28 10.74
C LYS A 134 14.17 -13.17 11.84
N ALA A 135 13.36 -13.84 12.65
CA ALA A 135 13.87 -14.71 13.72
C ALA A 135 14.49 -15.99 13.13
N SER A 136 15.76 -16.25 13.46
CA SER A 136 16.48 -17.47 13.07
C SER A 136 15.89 -18.72 13.75
N ALA A 137 15.97 -19.87 13.08
CA ALA A 137 15.42 -21.17 13.50
C ALA A 137 15.91 -21.73 14.86
N ALA A 138 16.80 -21.03 15.58
CA ALA A 138 17.46 -21.49 16.80
C ALA A 138 16.63 -21.34 18.09
N THR A 139 15.52 -20.60 18.11
CA THR A 139 14.69 -20.41 19.31
C THR A 139 13.57 -21.45 19.46
N ARG A 140 13.79 -22.69 18.99
CA ARG A 140 12.76 -23.75 18.87
C ARG A 140 12.55 -24.64 20.10
N SER A 141 13.25 -24.42 21.21
CA SER A 141 13.11 -25.26 22.41
C SER A 141 12.95 -24.42 23.67
N GLY A 142 11.70 -24.10 24.01
CA GLY A 142 11.35 -23.51 25.29
C GLY A 142 9.94 -23.93 25.65
N CYS A 143 9.81 -25.03 26.39
CA CYS A 143 8.59 -25.35 27.13
C CYS A 143 8.36 -24.24 28.16
N ALA A 144 7.29 -23.48 28.01
CA ALA A 144 6.72 -22.67 29.07
C ALA A 144 5.21 -22.92 29.06
N SER A 145 4.80 -23.96 29.78
CA SER A 145 3.45 -24.07 30.30
C SER A 145 3.18 -22.83 31.16
N THR A 146 2.08 -22.13 30.89
CA THR A 146 1.59 -20.97 31.66
C THR A 146 2.66 -19.90 31.91
N ALA A 147 2.80 -18.94 31.00
CA ALA A 147 3.49 -17.69 31.33
C ALA A 147 2.64 -16.92 32.34
N ALA A 148 2.82 -17.22 33.62
CA ALA A 148 2.72 -16.19 34.63
C ALA A 148 3.69 -15.09 34.18
N VAL A 149 3.19 -13.92 33.82
CA VAL A 149 4.05 -12.74 33.71
C VAL A 149 4.42 -12.44 35.16
N PRO A 150 5.63 -12.75 35.65
CA PRO A 150 5.89 -12.88 37.09
C PRO A 150 5.71 -11.56 37.87
N GLU A 151 5.49 -10.45 37.17
CA GLU A 151 5.43 -9.09 37.69
C GLU A 151 4.13 -8.34 37.32
N LEU A 152 3.20 -8.98 36.61
CA LEU A 152 1.79 -8.62 36.64
C LEU A 152 1.16 -9.50 37.72
N ASN A 153 0.53 -8.92 38.75
CA ASN A 153 -0.35 -9.68 39.66
C ASN A 153 -1.64 -10.15 38.93
N CYS A 154 -1.57 -10.49 37.64
CA CYS A 154 -2.63 -11.06 36.82
C CYS A 154 -2.07 -11.63 35.50
N SER A 155 -2.73 -12.63 34.95
CA SER A 155 -2.44 -13.15 33.61
C SER A 155 -2.92 -12.18 32.51
N LEU A 156 -2.40 -12.30 31.28
CA LEU A 156 -2.99 -11.61 30.12
C LEU A 156 -4.46 -12.01 29.93
N GLY A 157 -4.83 -13.22 30.36
CA GLY A 157 -6.20 -13.69 30.40
C GLY A 157 -7.10 -12.89 31.34
N ASP A 158 -6.58 -12.47 32.49
CA ASP A 158 -7.30 -11.60 33.42
C ASP A 158 -7.49 -10.19 32.86
N LEU A 159 -6.63 -9.75 31.92
CA LEU A 159 -6.79 -8.45 31.26
C LEU A 159 -7.86 -8.52 30.15
N LEU A 160 -7.93 -9.66 29.47
CA LEU A 160 -8.91 -9.97 28.43
C LEU A 160 -10.29 -10.40 28.98
N SER A 161 -10.42 -10.56 30.29
CA SER A 161 -11.69 -10.85 30.98
C SER A 161 -12.38 -9.60 31.55
N LEU A 162 -11.74 -8.42 31.48
CA LEU A 162 -12.19 -7.19 32.15
C LEU A 162 -13.28 -6.37 31.42
N GLY A 163 -13.87 -6.81 30.30
CA GLY A 163 -14.98 -6.06 29.70
C GLY A 163 -15.24 -6.32 28.21
N ARG A 164 -15.94 -5.39 27.55
CA ARG A 164 -16.27 -5.45 26.11
C ARG A 164 -15.03 -5.12 25.27
N ILE A 165 -14.63 -6.05 24.40
CA ILE A 165 -13.46 -5.94 23.54
C ILE A 165 -13.95 -5.70 22.11
N ASP A 166 -13.61 -4.55 21.53
CA ASP A 166 -13.99 -4.22 20.15
C ASP A 166 -13.35 -5.19 19.15
N CYS A 167 -12.06 -5.47 19.33
CA CYS A 167 -11.29 -6.16 18.32
C CYS A 167 -10.12 -6.92 18.93
N VAL A 168 -9.89 -8.15 18.47
CA VAL A 168 -8.69 -8.94 18.76
C VAL A 168 -8.04 -9.34 17.44
N GLU A 169 -6.85 -8.82 17.15
CA GLU A 169 -6.04 -9.21 16.00
C GLU A 169 -4.79 -9.98 16.45
N ILE A 170 -4.63 -11.20 15.94
CA ILE A 170 -3.50 -12.07 16.15
C ILE A 170 -2.77 -12.26 14.82
N ASN A 171 -1.56 -11.70 14.69
CA ASN A 171 -0.76 -11.81 13.47
C ASN A 171 0.58 -12.52 13.73
N GLY A 172 0.59 -13.83 13.48
CA GLY A 172 1.74 -14.73 13.65
C GLY A 172 2.12 -15.49 12.39
N ALA A 173 1.76 -15.01 11.20
CA ALA A 173 1.97 -15.64 9.89
C ALA A 173 3.44 -15.98 9.52
N THR A 174 4.39 -15.80 10.44
CA THR A 174 5.83 -15.93 10.20
C THR A 174 6.56 -16.78 11.25
N LEU A 175 5.84 -17.37 12.21
CA LEU A 175 6.42 -18.21 13.27
C LEU A 175 5.61 -19.50 13.46
N PRO A 176 6.07 -20.65 12.93
CA PRO A 176 5.72 -21.95 13.46
C PRO A 176 6.73 -22.37 14.55
N PRO A 177 6.28 -22.78 15.75
CA PRO A 177 4.91 -22.75 16.25
C PRO A 177 4.50 -21.37 16.77
N THR A 178 3.20 -21.09 16.73
CA THR A 178 2.55 -19.97 17.45
C THR A 178 2.97 -20.06 18.92
N PRO A 179 3.48 -19.00 19.57
CA PRO A 179 3.90 -19.12 20.97
C PRO A 179 2.70 -19.49 21.86
N ALA A 180 2.88 -20.42 22.80
CA ALA A 180 1.82 -20.86 23.75
C ALA A 180 1.17 -19.70 24.54
N GLU A 181 1.84 -18.54 24.60
CA GLU A 181 1.30 -17.29 25.13
C GLU A 181 0.04 -16.80 24.38
N TRP A 182 -0.02 -17.00 23.06
CA TRP A 182 -1.11 -16.52 22.20
C TRP A 182 -2.31 -17.44 22.21
N GLN A 183 -2.05 -18.72 22.44
CA GLN A 183 -3.01 -19.77 22.71
C GLN A 183 -3.80 -19.48 23.99
N SER A 184 -3.11 -18.96 25.01
CA SER A 184 -3.74 -18.49 26.25
C SER A 184 -4.69 -17.31 26.00
N CYS A 185 -4.34 -16.35 25.12
CA CYS A 185 -5.21 -15.21 24.80
C CYS A 185 -6.61 -15.63 24.35
N LEU A 186 -6.70 -16.67 23.51
CA LEU A 186 -7.95 -17.18 22.95
C LEU A 186 -8.86 -17.80 24.03
N ALA A 187 -8.28 -18.51 24.98
CA ALA A 187 -9.03 -19.18 26.04
C ALA A 187 -9.73 -18.20 26.99
N PHE A 188 -9.08 -17.06 27.27
CA PHE A 188 -9.51 -16.13 28.32
C PHE A 188 -10.27 -14.89 27.81
N SER A 189 -10.16 -14.54 26.53
CA SER A 189 -10.90 -13.39 26.00
C SER A 189 -12.42 -13.60 26.06
N ARG A 190 -13.11 -12.59 26.58
CA ARG A 190 -14.58 -12.51 26.66
C ARG A 190 -15.04 -11.17 26.10
N GLY A 191 -16.28 -11.13 25.59
CA GLY A 191 -16.90 -9.91 25.09
C GLY A 191 -16.31 -9.33 23.79
N VAL A 192 -15.66 -10.16 22.97
CA VAL A 192 -15.04 -9.74 21.69
C VAL A 192 -16.09 -9.52 20.60
N GLU A 193 -16.01 -8.40 19.86
CA GLU A 193 -16.88 -8.10 18.70
C GLU A 193 -16.25 -8.45 17.36
N GLU A 194 -14.98 -8.08 17.14
CA GLU A 194 -14.24 -8.41 15.91
C GLU A 194 -13.03 -9.30 16.24
N PHE A 195 -12.84 -10.38 15.48
CA PHE A 195 -11.69 -11.26 15.65
C PHE A 195 -10.93 -11.41 14.32
N CYS A 196 -9.62 -11.23 14.35
CA CYS A 196 -8.74 -11.39 13.19
C CYS A 196 -7.57 -12.29 13.54
N LEU A 197 -7.34 -13.32 12.74
CA LEU A 197 -6.37 -14.36 12.98
C LEU A 197 -5.57 -14.63 11.71
N LYS A 198 -4.29 -14.27 11.74
CA LYS A 198 -3.33 -14.41 10.63
C LYS A 198 -2.14 -15.22 11.11
N VAL A 199 -2.26 -16.54 11.18
CA VAL A 199 -1.22 -17.45 11.74
C VAL A 199 -1.08 -18.71 10.90
N GLY A 200 0.05 -19.43 11.06
CA GLY A 200 0.29 -20.68 10.33
C GLY A 200 -0.51 -21.88 10.85
N SER A 201 -0.82 -21.93 12.14
CA SER A 201 -1.68 -22.95 12.75
C SER A 201 -2.29 -22.44 14.07
N VAL A 202 -3.49 -22.93 14.40
CA VAL A 202 -4.14 -22.72 15.70
C VAL A 202 -4.64 -24.06 16.24
N PRO A 203 -4.44 -24.37 17.53
CA PRO A 203 -5.06 -25.52 18.16
C PRO A 203 -6.58 -25.37 18.10
N LEU A 204 -7.25 -26.35 17.48
CA LEU A 204 -8.69 -26.31 17.25
C LEU A 204 -9.49 -26.05 18.54
N ASN A 205 -9.11 -26.69 19.65
CA ASN A 205 -9.83 -26.60 20.93
C ASN A 205 -9.88 -25.17 21.48
N GLU A 206 -8.82 -24.38 21.26
CA GLU A 206 -8.77 -22.99 21.71
C GLU A 206 -9.65 -22.08 20.86
N LEU A 207 -9.67 -22.31 19.54
CA LEU A 207 -10.58 -21.59 18.65
C LEU A 207 -12.05 -21.91 18.97
N LEU A 208 -12.38 -23.17 19.24
CA LEU A 208 -13.73 -23.58 19.66
C LEU A 208 -14.12 -22.95 21.00
N SER A 209 -13.21 -22.98 21.98
CA SER A 209 -13.42 -22.33 23.29
C SER A 209 -13.64 -20.82 23.14
N PHE A 210 -12.85 -20.16 22.30
CA PHE A 210 -13.00 -18.74 21.99
C PHE A 210 -14.37 -18.41 21.39
N LEU A 211 -14.79 -19.17 20.36
CA LEU A 211 -16.08 -18.97 19.69
C LEU A 211 -17.25 -19.15 20.66
N TYR A 212 -17.24 -20.24 21.45
CA TYR A 212 -18.27 -20.49 22.45
C TYR A 212 -18.37 -19.36 23.49
N SER A 213 -17.20 -18.90 23.94
CA SER A 213 -17.09 -17.89 24.99
C SER A 213 -17.46 -16.47 24.57
N ASN A 214 -17.38 -16.18 23.27
CA ASN A 214 -17.70 -14.87 22.69
C ASN A 214 -18.95 -14.91 21.82
N GLY A 215 -19.72 -16.01 21.85
CA GLY A 215 -20.81 -16.22 20.91
C GLY A 215 -21.94 -15.20 20.98
N SER A 216 -22.10 -14.52 22.11
CA SER A 216 -23.10 -13.46 22.33
C SER A 216 -22.63 -12.06 21.90
N THR A 217 -21.34 -11.86 21.61
CA THR A 217 -20.77 -10.54 21.26
C THR A 217 -20.12 -10.50 19.89
N LEU A 218 -19.60 -11.63 19.39
CA LEU A 218 -18.81 -11.69 18.16
C LEU A 218 -19.67 -11.40 16.93
N GLN A 219 -19.31 -10.35 16.19
CA GLN A 219 -19.95 -9.87 14.96
C GLN A 219 -19.11 -10.13 13.71
N ALA A 220 -17.78 -10.12 13.80
CA ALA A 220 -16.92 -10.34 12.64
C ALA A 220 -15.76 -11.28 12.94
N ILE A 221 -15.44 -12.16 11.98
CA ILE A 221 -14.30 -13.07 12.06
C ILE A 221 -13.49 -13.07 10.76
N GLU A 222 -12.20 -12.78 10.85
CA GLU A 222 -11.21 -12.92 9.78
C GLU A 222 -10.19 -14.00 10.15
N VAL A 223 -10.02 -15.02 9.31
CA VAL A 223 -9.00 -16.06 9.44
C VAL A 223 -8.23 -16.17 8.13
N VAL A 224 -6.90 -16.12 8.20
CA VAL A 224 -6.02 -16.19 7.03
C VAL A 224 -4.94 -17.25 7.20
N GLY A 225 -4.87 -18.18 6.26
CA GLY A 225 -3.79 -19.17 6.17
C GLY A 225 -3.82 -20.31 7.20
N VAL A 226 -4.93 -20.47 7.92
CA VAL A 226 -5.13 -21.56 8.90
C VAL A 226 -5.94 -22.68 8.26
N ALA A 227 -5.70 -23.93 8.64
CA ALA A 227 -6.58 -25.04 8.29
C ALA A 227 -7.72 -25.15 9.32
N LEU A 228 -8.97 -25.20 8.85
CA LEU A 228 -10.15 -25.37 9.68
C LEU A 228 -10.77 -26.76 9.46
N PRO A 229 -11.25 -27.44 10.50
CA PRO A 229 -11.87 -28.75 10.38
C PRO A 229 -13.23 -28.72 9.68
N ARG A 230 -14.11 -27.73 9.98
CA ARG A 230 -15.45 -27.60 9.38
C ARG A 230 -16.05 -26.22 9.68
N LEU A 231 -16.96 -25.71 8.84
CA LEU A 231 -17.61 -24.41 9.03
C LEU A 231 -18.65 -24.39 10.16
N GLN A 232 -19.22 -25.56 10.49
CA GLN A 232 -20.22 -25.72 11.55
C GLN A 232 -19.78 -25.14 12.90
N MET A 233 -18.48 -25.06 13.19
CA MET A 233 -17.97 -24.45 14.42
C MET A 233 -18.41 -23.00 14.61
N LEU A 234 -18.67 -22.26 13.53
CA LEU A 234 -19.09 -20.87 13.61
C LEU A 234 -20.48 -20.73 14.21
N ALA A 235 -21.29 -21.80 14.21
CA ALA A 235 -22.59 -21.84 14.89
C ALA A 235 -22.49 -21.61 16.40
N LEU A 236 -21.30 -21.78 17.02
CA LEU A 236 -21.06 -21.42 18.42
C LEU A 236 -21.19 -19.90 18.68
N ALA A 237 -21.13 -19.09 17.62
CA ALA A 237 -21.25 -17.64 17.67
C ALA A 237 -22.33 -17.14 16.67
N PRO A 238 -23.63 -17.27 17.02
CA PRO A 238 -24.73 -17.02 16.08
C PRO A 238 -24.93 -15.55 15.69
N ARG A 239 -24.26 -14.60 16.37
CA ARG A 239 -24.33 -13.16 16.08
C ARG A 239 -23.33 -12.68 15.02
N ILE A 240 -22.53 -13.58 14.46
CA ILE A 240 -21.60 -13.22 13.40
C ILE A 240 -22.36 -12.70 12.16
N GLU A 241 -22.00 -11.49 11.74
CA GLU A 241 -22.47 -10.82 10.54
C GLU A 241 -21.44 -10.85 9.39
N GLU A 242 -20.14 -10.93 9.70
CA GLU A 242 -19.08 -11.01 8.69
C GLU A 242 -18.12 -12.18 8.92
N VAL A 243 -17.93 -13.00 7.89
CA VAL A 243 -16.97 -14.11 7.88
C VAL A 243 -15.97 -13.90 6.73
N VAL A 244 -14.67 -13.89 7.04
CA VAL A 244 -13.58 -13.72 6.08
C VAL A 244 -12.55 -14.83 6.27
N LEU A 245 -12.54 -15.84 5.40
CA LEU A 245 -11.62 -16.97 5.40
C LEU A 245 -10.76 -16.95 4.13
N ARG A 246 -9.56 -16.39 4.20
CA ARG A 246 -8.68 -16.22 3.02
C ARG A 246 -7.53 -17.21 3.02
N ASN A 247 -7.30 -17.88 1.89
CA ASN A 247 -6.26 -18.93 1.76
C ASN A 247 -6.38 -20.03 2.85
N VAL A 248 -7.60 -20.30 3.31
CA VAL A 248 -7.90 -21.31 4.33
C VAL A 248 -8.11 -22.66 3.64
N ALA A 249 -7.66 -23.74 4.29
CA ALA A 249 -8.02 -25.10 3.91
C ALA A 249 -9.12 -25.58 4.86
N ILE A 250 -10.27 -25.99 4.33
CA ILE A 250 -11.38 -26.51 5.15
C ILE A 250 -11.49 -28.00 4.88
N HIS A 251 -11.41 -28.82 5.93
CA HIS A 251 -11.54 -30.27 5.80
C HIS A 251 -13.02 -30.66 5.62
N PRO A 252 -13.36 -31.59 4.72
CA PRO A 252 -14.75 -32.01 4.49
C PRO A 252 -15.28 -33.02 5.53
N GLN A 253 -14.41 -33.71 6.28
CA GLN A 253 -14.76 -34.93 7.03
C GLN A 253 -14.73 -34.79 8.56
N SER A 254 -14.42 -33.62 9.12
CA SER A 254 -14.37 -33.44 10.57
C SER A 254 -15.75 -33.10 11.12
N VAL A 255 -16.42 -34.06 11.77
CA VAL A 255 -17.65 -33.77 12.53
C VAL A 255 -17.27 -33.10 13.84
N VAL A 256 -17.75 -31.87 14.06
CA VAL A 256 -17.69 -31.21 15.37
C VAL A 256 -19.05 -31.42 16.02
N VAL A 257 -19.14 -32.28 17.04
CA VAL A 257 -20.38 -32.48 17.80
C VAL A 257 -20.57 -31.27 18.71
N ILE A 258 -21.52 -30.40 18.37
CA ILE A 258 -21.93 -29.26 19.20
C ILE A 258 -23.19 -29.71 19.95
N ASP A 259 -23.03 -30.22 21.17
CA ASP A 259 -24.14 -30.80 21.93
C ASP A 259 -24.81 -29.71 22.79
N SER A 260 -26.02 -29.31 22.40
CA SER A 260 -26.98 -28.64 23.30
C SER A 260 -28.41 -29.05 22.94
N THR A 261 -28.83 -30.16 23.54
CA THR A 261 -30.21 -30.69 23.66
C THR A 261 -31.00 -30.99 22.37
N SER A 262 -31.03 -32.27 21.98
CA SER A 262 -32.24 -33.11 22.08
C SER A 262 -31.86 -34.56 21.77
N ALA A 263 -32.09 -35.46 22.73
CA ALA A 263 -31.94 -36.90 22.53
C ALA A 263 -32.96 -37.39 21.49
N GLY A 264 -32.48 -37.71 20.28
CA GLY A 264 -33.30 -38.27 19.21
C GLY A 264 -32.43 -38.76 18.06
N GLN A 265 -32.28 -40.08 17.97
CA GLN A 265 -31.65 -40.93 16.93
C GLN A 265 -30.41 -40.39 16.18
N PRO A 266 -29.29 -41.16 16.15
CA PRO A 266 -28.14 -40.79 15.32
C PRO A 266 -28.57 -40.73 13.84
N PRO A 267 -28.24 -39.66 13.09
CA PRO A 267 -28.55 -39.62 11.67
C PRO A 267 -27.78 -40.75 10.98
N ARG A 268 -28.48 -41.51 10.14
CA ARG A 268 -27.87 -42.54 9.26
C ARG A 268 -26.67 -41.92 8.53
N PRO A 269 -25.55 -42.65 8.36
CA PRO A 269 -24.42 -42.16 7.59
C PRO A 269 -24.83 -42.09 6.13
N ALA A 270 -25.20 -40.89 5.66
CA ALA A 270 -25.21 -40.60 4.23
C ALA A 270 -23.78 -40.72 3.72
N LEU A 271 -23.61 -41.25 2.50
CA LEU A 271 -22.30 -41.36 1.85
C LEU A 271 -21.55 -40.03 1.96
N PRO A 272 -20.25 -40.04 2.34
CA PRO A 272 -19.54 -38.82 2.69
C PRO A 272 -19.37 -37.95 1.44
N SER A 273 -20.06 -36.80 1.39
CA SER A 273 -19.76 -35.78 0.41
C SER A 273 -18.34 -35.28 0.68
N THR A 274 -17.50 -35.28 -0.36
CA THR A 274 -16.12 -34.78 -0.29
C THR A 274 -16.04 -33.26 -0.31
N ARG A 275 -17.19 -32.58 -0.39
CA ARG A 275 -17.35 -31.12 -0.45
C ARG A 275 -17.68 -30.56 0.93
N VAL A 276 -17.22 -29.36 1.22
CA VAL A 276 -17.50 -28.60 2.45
C VAL A 276 -18.89 -27.97 2.32
N PRO A 277 -19.88 -28.39 3.13
CA PRO A 277 -21.24 -27.89 3.03
C PRO A 277 -21.37 -26.48 3.63
N LEU A 278 -21.84 -25.52 2.84
CA LEU A 278 -22.19 -24.18 3.33
C LEU A 278 -23.52 -24.16 4.10
N SER A 279 -24.30 -25.25 4.06
CA SER A 279 -25.45 -25.45 4.96
C SER A 279 -25.06 -25.39 6.44
N ASP A 280 -23.79 -25.66 6.78
CA ASP A 280 -23.25 -25.47 8.12
C ASP A 280 -23.37 -24.02 8.64
N LEU A 281 -23.50 -23.03 7.75
CA LEU A 281 -23.66 -21.62 8.09
C LEU A 281 -25.12 -21.23 8.34
N GLU A 282 -26.08 -22.15 8.22
CA GLU A 282 -27.51 -21.86 8.39
C GLU A 282 -27.89 -21.29 9.77
N ALA A 283 -27.07 -21.58 10.79
CA ALA A 283 -27.25 -21.05 12.13
C ALA A 283 -26.96 -19.54 12.21
N LEU A 284 -26.19 -18.99 11.26
CA LEU A 284 -25.80 -17.58 11.21
C LEU A 284 -26.85 -16.73 10.45
N GLN A 285 -28.05 -16.63 11.02
CA GLN A 285 -29.15 -15.87 10.41
C GLN A 285 -28.84 -14.37 10.19
N GLY A 286 -27.87 -13.83 10.94
CA GLY A 286 -27.38 -12.45 10.84
C GLY A 286 -26.31 -12.22 9.77
N LEU A 287 -25.85 -13.25 9.05
CA LEU A 287 -24.70 -13.18 8.17
C LEU A 287 -24.97 -12.24 6.97
N LYS A 288 -24.20 -11.15 6.88
CA LYS A 288 -24.24 -10.13 5.82
C LYS A 288 -23.14 -10.29 4.79
N LYS A 289 -21.98 -10.80 5.19
CA LYS A 289 -20.81 -10.92 4.31
C LYS A 289 -20.08 -12.23 4.52
N LEU A 290 -19.75 -12.88 3.41
CA LEU A 290 -18.98 -14.11 3.39
C LEU A 290 -17.88 -14.02 2.33
N ASP A 291 -16.64 -13.91 2.78
CA ASP A 291 -15.43 -13.91 1.96
C ASP A 291 -14.68 -15.22 2.18
N LEU A 292 -14.65 -16.08 1.16
CA LEU A 292 -13.88 -17.32 1.15
C LEU A 292 -12.76 -17.28 0.10
N MET A 293 -12.25 -16.10 -0.27
CA MET A 293 -11.32 -15.98 -1.39
C MET A 293 -10.10 -16.90 -1.27
N ASN A 294 -9.81 -17.62 -2.36
CA ASN A 294 -8.75 -18.62 -2.48
C ASN A 294 -8.85 -19.75 -1.42
N CYS A 295 -10.05 -20.05 -0.93
CA CYS A 295 -10.26 -21.24 -0.12
C CYS A 295 -10.00 -22.49 -0.97
N LYS A 296 -9.10 -23.36 -0.51
CA LYS A 296 -8.68 -24.57 -1.24
C LYS A 296 -9.67 -25.75 -1.10
N ALA A 297 -10.84 -25.50 -0.53
CA ALA A 297 -11.89 -26.49 -0.36
C ALA A 297 -12.81 -26.55 -1.59
N ASP A 298 -13.35 -27.75 -1.85
CA ASP A 298 -14.50 -27.90 -2.73
C ASP A 298 -15.75 -27.52 -1.93
N LEU A 299 -16.42 -26.43 -2.30
CA LEU A 299 -17.52 -25.85 -1.52
C LEU A 299 -18.86 -26.32 -2.09
N ASP A 300 -19.73 -26.86 -1.24
CA ASP A 300 -21.11 -27.16 -1.60
C ASP A 300 -22.01 -26.01 -1.11
N CYS A 301 -22.50 -25.21 -2.06
CA CYS A 301 -23.34 -24.05 -1.75
C CYS A 301 -24.79 -24.38 -1.40
N THR A 302 -25.18 -25.66 -1.35
CA THR A 302 -26.53 -26.03 -0.91
C THR A 302 -26.79 -25.58 0.53
N GLY A 303 -27.98 -25.02 0.79
CA GLY A 303 -28.37 -24.50 2.10
C GLY A 303 -27.96 -23.05 2.35
N ILE A 304 -27.08 -22.45 1.52
CA ILE A 304 -26.71 -21.04 1.66
C ILE A 304 -27.92 -20.10 1.52
N GLU A 305 -28.97 -20.53 0.79
CA GLU A 305 -30.20 -19.75 0.61
C GLU A 305 -30.92 -19.42 1.92
N ARG A 306 -30.60 -20.12 3.01
CA ARG A 306 -31.12 -19.84 4.36
C ARG A 306 -30.51 -18.58 4.98
N CYS A 307 -29.33 -18.15 4.53
CA CYS A 307 -28.65 -16.93 4.97
C CYS A 307 -29.22 -15.70 4.23
N THR A 308 -30.47 -15.36 4.51
CA THR A 308 -31.26 -14.37 3.75
C THR A 308 -30.75 -12.92 3.82
N LEU A 309 -29.87 -12.61 4.78
CA LEU A 309 -29.29 -11.27 4.98
C LEU A 309 -27.95 -11.06 4.28
N LEU A 310 -27.49 -12.00 3.46
CA LEU A 310 -26.23 -11.87 2.71
C LEU A 310 -26.31 -10.76 1.66
N HIS A 311 -25.39 -9.80 1.75
CA HIS A 311 -25.21 -8.69 0.80
C HIS A 311 -23.93 -8.86 -0.02
N SER A 312 -22.88 -9.48 0.51
CA SER A 312 -21.57 -9.58 -0.16
C SER A 312 -21.00 -11.00 -0.07
N LEU A 313 -20.71 -11.58 -1.24
CA LEU A 313 -20.18 -12.93 -1.42
C LEU A 313 -18.89 -12.89 -2.25
N LEU A 314 -17.77 -13.30 -1.64
CA LEU A 314 -16.48 -13.34 -2.31
C LEU A 314 -15.94 -14.77 -2.35
N PHE A 315 -16.18 -15.48 -3.44
CA PHE A 315 -15.70 -16.86 -3.67
C PHE A 315 -14.62 -16.94 -4.76
N SER A 316 -13.92 -15.85 -5.02
CA SER A 316 -12.90 -15.82 -6.06
C SER A 316 -11.76 -16.80 -5.75
N GLY A 317 -11.38 -17.63 -6.71
CA GLY A 317 -10.38 -18.68 -6.56
C GLY A 317 -10.84 -19.93 -5.81
N CYS A 318 -12.14 -20.10 -5.56
CA CYS A 318 -12.73 -21.32 -5.01
C CYS A 318 -13.17 -22.30 -6.12
N SER A 319 -13.43 -23.55 -5.75
CA SER A 319 -13.96 -24.58 -6.67
C SER A 319 -15.48 -24.50 -6.83
N ILE A 320 -16.01 -23.32 -7.20
CA ILE A 320 -17.45 -23.12 -7.46
C ILE A 320 -17.83 -23.68 -8.84
N THR A 321 -18.97 -24.37 -8.90
CA THR A 321 -19.58 -24.99 -10.10
C THR A 321 -20.95 -24.38 -10.42
N ASP A 322 -21.53 -24.71 -11.58
CA ASP A 322 -22.84 -24.19 -12.00
C ASP A 322 -23.98 -24.60 -11.05
N ALA A 323 -23.91 -25.81 -10.47
CA ALA A 323 -24.89 -26.26 -9.47
C ALA A 323 -24.86 -25.39 -8.20
N ASP A 324 -23.70 -24.85 -7.84
CA ASP A 324 -23.57 -23.94 -6.70
C ASP A 324 -24.19 -22.56 -7.03
N VAL A 325 -24.08 -22.12 -8.28
CA VAL A 325 -24.70 -20.87 -8.77
C VAL A 325 -26.23 -20.93 -8.73
N GLU A 326 -26.84 -22.11 -8.94
CA GLU A 326 -28.28 -22.29 -8.75
C GLU A 326 -28.72 -22.00 -7.31
N SER A 327 -27.91 -22.39 -6.32
CA SER A 327 -28.17 -22.11 -4.91
C SER A 327 -27.96 -20.62 -4.60
N ILE A 328 -26.89 -20.01 -5.12
CA ILE A 328 -26.61 -18.57 -4.97
C ILE A 328 -27.72 -17.73 -5.61
N GLY A 329 -28.29 -18.16 -6.73
CA GLY A 329 -29.40 -17.47 -7.42
C GLY A 329 -30.70 -17.36 -6.61
N LYS A 330 -30.81 -18.07 -5.47
CA LYS A 330 -31.95 -17.93 -4.54
C LYS A 330 -31.77 -16.79 -3.54
N LEU A 331 -30.57 -16.23 -3.39
CA LEU A 331 -30.28 -15.13 -2.47
C LEU A 331 -30.73 -13.80 -3.08
N ARG A 332 -31.84 -13.23 -2.61
CA ARG A 332 -32.44 -12.03 -3.22
C ARG A 332 -31.72 -10.71 -2.92
N ARG A 333 -30.97 -10.64 -1.80
CA ARG A 333 -30.39 -9.40 -1.25
C ARG A 333 -28.90 -9.21 -1.52
N VAL A 334 -28.27 -10.12 -2.29
CA VAL A 334 -26.84 -10.03 -2.60
C VAL A 334 -26.61 -8.87 -3.56
N GLU A 335 -25.78 -7.92 -3.14
CA GLU A 335 -25.38 -6.75 -3.93
C GLU A 335 -24.01 -6.95 -4.61
N GLU A 336 -23.13 -7.72 -3.99
CA GLU A 336 -21.75 -7.93 -4.40
C GLU A 336 -21.44 -9.41 -4.54
N LEU A 337 -21.06 -9.84 -5.75
CA LEU A 337 -20.72 -11.23 -6.02
C LEU A 337 -19.43 -11.35 -6.84
N PHE A 338 -18.41 -11.95 -6.22
CA PHE A 338 -17.09 -12.15 -6.81
C PHE A 338 -16.79 -13.63 -6.98
N LEU A 339 -16.90 -14.13 -8.22
CA LEU A 339 -16.70 -15.52 -8.62
C LEU A 339 -15.49 -15.68 -9.55
N ALA A 340 -14.53 -14.75 -9.51
CA ALA A 340 -13.36 -14.79 -10.38
C ALA A 340 -12.54 -16.09 -10.18
N ARG A 341 -11.88 -16.59 -11.23
CA ARG A 341 -11.02 -17.80 -11.17
C ARG A 341 -11.76 -19.04 -10.67
N THR A 342 -13.01 -19.22 -11.07
CA THR A 342 -13.83 -20.42 -10.79
C THR A 342 -14.11 -21.19 -12.09
N ARG A 343 -14.74 -22.37 -12.00
CA ARG A 343 -15.02 -23.25 -13.17
C ARG A 343 -16.44 -23.11 -13.73
N ILE A 344 -17.15 -22.06 -13.33
CA ILE A 344 -18.53 -21.81 -13.77
C ILE A 344 -18.60 -21.53 -15.27
N THR A 345 -19.64 -22.03 -15.90
CA THR A 345 -19.97 -21.83 -17.32
C THR A 345 -21.31 -21.12 -17.52
N ASN A 346 -22.21 -21.22 -16.53
CA ASN A 346 -23.58 -20.72 -16.61
C ASN A 346 -23.95 -19.93 -15.35
N VAL A 347 -24.34 -18.67 -15.53
CA VAL A 347 -24.74 -17.75 -14.45
C VAL A 347 -26.17 -17.24 -14.59
N ARG A 348 -26.97 -17.82 -15.50
CA ARG A 348 -28.38 -17.46 -15.69
C ARG A 348 -29.23 -17.48 -14.40
N PRO A 349 -29.02 -18.40 -13.44
CA PRO A 349 -29.77 -18.37 -12.18
C PRO A 349 -29.62 -17.06 -11.38
N LEU A 350 -28.53 -16.31 -11.59
CA LEU A 350 -28.31 -15.01 -10.94
C LEU A 350 -29.27 -13.91 -11.42
N ALA A 351 -30.02 -14.13 -12.52
CA ALA A 351 -31.05 -13.19 -12.98
C ALA A 351 -32.18 -12.97 -11.96
N ALA A 352 -32.31 -13.86 -10.97
CA ALA A 352 -33.26 -13.73 -9.86
C ALA A 352 -32.72 -12.94 -8.65
N VAL A 353 -31.48 -12.44 -8.70
CA VAL A 353 -30.82 -11.67 -7.62
C VAL A 353 -30.98 -10.17 -7.92
N GLU A 354 -32.16 -9.63 -7.63
CA GLU A 354 -32.57 -8.28 -8.07
C GLU A 354 -31.72 -7.13 -7.50
N ASP A 355 -31.13 -7.31 -6.31
CA ASP A 355 -30.29 -6.30 -5.64
C ASP A 355 -28.83 -6.31 -6.13
N LEU A 356 -28.46 -7.19 -7.05
CA LEU A 356 -27.08 -7.34 -7.51
C LEU A 356 -26.57 -6.07 -8.20
N LYS A 357 -25.51 -5.47 -7.66
CA LYS A 357 -24.85 -4.24 -8.15
C LYS A 357 -23.51 -4.51 -8.82
N PHE A 358 -22.74 -5.46 -8.27
CA PHE A 358 -21.39 -5.78 -8.70
C PHE A 358 -21.26 -7.28 -8.95
N LEU A 359 -20.93 -7.65 -10.20
CA LEU A 359 -20.70 -9.03 -10.59
C LEU A 359 -19.32 -9.17 -11.24
N VAL A 360 -18.45 -9.98 -10.63
CA VAL A 360 -17.09 -10.22 -11.13
C VAL A 360 -16.92 -11.70 -11.44
N LEU A 361 -16.80 -12.02 -12.73
CA LEU A 361 -16.65 -13.37 -13.27
C LEU A 361 -15.31 -13.54 -14.00
N SER A 362 -14.31 -12.72 -13.68
CA SER A 362 -13.06 -12.72 -14.44
C SER A 362 -12.31 -14.05 -14.32
N ASN A 363 -11.67 -14.50 -15.41
CA ASN A 363 -10.98 -15.81 -15.47
C ASN A 363 -11.91 -16.99 -15.13
N THR A 364 -13.14 -16.99 -15.65
CA THR A 364 -14.08 -18.12 -15.56
C THR A 364 -14.33 -18.74 -16.93
N MET A 365 -15.12 -19.81 -16.99
CA MET A 365 -15.48 -20.50 -18.23
C MET A 365 -16.87 -20.08 -18.76
N VAL A 366 -17.40 -18.94 -18.29
CA VAL A 366 -18.70 -18.42 -18.71
C VAL A 366 -18.66 -18.06 -20.20
N ASN A 367 -19.65 -18.56 -20.94
CA ASN A 367 -19.82 -18.27 -22.36
C ASN A 367 -21.01 -17.32 -22.61
N SER A 368 -21.22 -16.93 -23.86
CA SER A 368 -22.28 -15.98 -24.27
C SER A 368 -23.69 -16.42 -23.85
N ALA A 369 -24.00 -17.72 -23.92
CA ALA A 369 -25.29 -18.27 -23.48
C ALA A 369 -25.44 -18.26 -21.95
N GLY A 370 -24.32 -18.36 -21.23
CA GLY A 370 -24.26 -18.39 -19.76
C GLY A 370 -24.64 -17.08 -19.09
N ILE A 371 -24.61 -15.95 -19.80
CA ILE A 371 -24.97 -14.61 -19.28
C ILE A 371 -26.38 -14.14 -19.65
N GLU A 372 -27.13 -14.94 -20.41
CA GLU A 372 -28.49 -14.59 -20.81
C GLU A 372 -29.43 -14.43 -19.61
N GLY A 373 -30.27 -13.41 -19.64
CA GLY A 373 -31.18 -13.07 -18.54
C GLY A 373 -30.59 -12.02 -17.60
N LEU A 374 -29.27 -11.87 -17.50
CA LEU A 374 -28.67 -10.85 -16.63
C LEU A 374 -28.99 -9.41 -17.05
N GLN A 375 -29.42 -9.19 -18.30
CA GLN A 375 -29.90 -7.89 -18.77
C GLN A 375 -31.17 -7.40 -18.04
N THR A 376 -31.90 -8.29 -17.35
CA THR A 376 -33.12 -7.91 -16.60
C THR A 376 -32.81 -7.37 -15.21
N LEU A 377 -31.57 -7.46 -14.74
CA LEU A 377 -31.18 -7.03 -13.40
C LEU A 377 -31.32 -5.51 -13.23
N PRO A 378 -32.18 -5.02 -12.34
CA PRO A 378 -32.49 -3.59 -12.24
C PRO A 378 -31.37 -2.76 -11.63
N ASN A 379 -30.44 -3.39 -10.89
CA ASN A 379 -29.40 -2.69 -10.12
C ASN A 379 -27.97 -3.01 -10.56
N LEU A 380 -27.75 -3.86 -11.58
CA LEU A 380 -26.41 -4.30 -11.98
C LEU A 380 -25.63 -3.17 -12.65
N THR A 381 -24.78 -2.48 -11.87
CA THR A 381 -24.01 -1.32 -12.35
C THR A 381 -22.63 -1.68 -12.89
N ARG A 382 -21.97 -2.71 -12.34
CA ARG A 382 -20.65 -3.14 -12.79
C ARG A 382 -20.61 -4.63 -13.08
N PHE A 383 -20.15 -4.95 -14.28
CA PHE A 383 -20.01 -6.33 -14.72
C PHE A 383 -18.60 -6.56 -15.29
N ASP A 384 -17.82 -7.42 -14.65
CA ASP A 384 -16.51 -7.85 -15.12
C ASP A 384 -16.56 -9.28 -15.66
N LEU A 385 -16.33 -9.41 -16.96
CA LEU A 385 -16.30 -10.63 -17.75
C LEU A 385 -14.91 -10.89 -18.33
N SER A 386 -13.87 -10.22 -17.82
CA SER A 386 -12.54 -10.30 -18.40
C SER A 386 -11.94 -11.71 -18.34
N SER A 387 -11.16 -12.09 -19.36
CA SER A 387 -10.54 -13.43 -19.46
C SER A 387 -11.55 -14.58 -19.42
N THR A 388 -12.70 -14.42 -20.09
CA THR A 388 -13.72 -15.47 -20.27
C THR A 388 -13.87 -15.82 -21.76
N PRO A 389 -14.40 -17.01 -22.11
CA PRO A 389 -14.62 -17.42 -23.51
C PRO A 389 -15.84 -16.76 -24.17
N ILE A 390 -16.27 -15.58 -23.71
CA ILE A 390 -17.40 -14.85 -24.29
C ILE A 390 -17.06 -14.33 -25.68
N THR A 391 -18.00 -14.53 -26.61
CA THR A 391 -17.92 -14.08 -28.01
C THR A 391 -19.01 -13.06 -28.37
N ASP A 392 -20.13 -13.06 -27.64
CA ASP A 392 -21.31 -12.22 -27.89
C ASP A 392 -21.90 -11.76 -26.54
N VAL A 393 -22.20 -10.47 -26.44
CA VAL A 393 -22.82 -9.80 -25.29
C VAL A 393 -24.03 -8.95 -25.71
N ASN A 394 -24.56 -9.12 -26.91
CA ASN A 394 -25.73 -8.39 -27.42
C ASN A 394 -26.97 -8.62 -26.55
N CYS A 395 -27.03 -9.73 -25.81
CA CYS A 395 -28.07 -9.99 -24.81
C CYS A 395 -28.14 -8.89 -23.73
N LEU A 396 -27.02 -8.20 -23.44
CA LEU A 396 -26.93 -7.13 -22.44
C LEU A 396 -27.53 -5.79 -22.90
N SER A 397 -27.81 -5.61 -24.20
CA SER A 397 -28.26 -4.35 -24.81
C SER A 397 -29.50 -3.69 -24.19
N LYS A 398 -30.33 -4.46 -23.48
CA LYS A 398 -31.55 -3.99 -22.81
C LYS A 398 -31.36 -3.65 -21.33
N SER A 399 -30.14 -3.78 -20.79
CA SER A 399 -29.85 -3.40 -19.41
C SER A 399 -30.14 -1.91 -19.19
N ARG A 400 -30.81 -1.60 -18.09
CA ARG A 400 -31.18 -0.23 -17.69
C ARG A 400 -30.29 0.35 -16.61
N SER A 401 -29.28 -0.41 -16.18
CA SER A 401 -28.50 -0.17 -14.97
C SER A 401 -27.00 -0.26 -15.19
N LEU A 402 -26.55 -0.94 -16.25
CA LEU A 402 -25.13 -1.21 -16.48
C LEU A 402 -24.38 0.08 -16.81
N VAL A 403 -23.40 0.42 -15.97
CA VAL A 403 -22.54 1.62 -16.10
C VAL A 403 -21.12 1.25 -16.50
N TYR A 404 -20.62 0.11 -16.02
CA TYR A 404 -19.26 -0.39 -16.27
C TYR A 404 -19.30 -1.81 -16.80
N LEU A 405 -18.64 -2.04 -17.93
CA LEU A 405 -18.48 -3.35 -18.55
C LEU A 405 -17.00 -3.61 -18.89
N ASN A 406 -16.44 -4.69 -18.36
CA ASN A 406 -15.10 -5.14 -18.70
C ASN A 406 -15.12 -6.46 -19.47
N LEU A 407 -14.60 -6.42 -20.69
CA LEU A 407 -14.51 -7.53 -21.64
C LEU A 407 -13.05 -7.78 -22.05
N SER A 408 -12.09 -7.34 -21.24
CA SER A 408 -10.67 -7.51 -21.56
C SER A 408 -10.30 -8.99 -21.71
N LYS A 409 -9.41 -9.35 -22.65
CA LYS A 409 -8.95 -10.74 -22.88
C LYS A 409 -10.08 -11.73 -23.15
N THR A 410 -11.18 -11.29 -23.76
CA THR A 410 -12.28 -12.16 -24.23
C THR A 410 -12.18 -12.39 -25.73
N ALA A 411 -13.01 -13.29 -26.26
CA ALA A 411 -13.12 -13.60 -27.68
C ALA A 411 -14.27 -12.83 -28.37
N VAL A 412 -14.69 -11.68 -27.81
CA VAL A 412 -15.78 -10.86 -28.35
C VAL A 412 -15.49 -10.37 -29.76
N THR A 413 -16.51 -10.41 -30.61
CA THR A 413 -16.46 -9.90 -31.99
C THR A 413 -17.19 -8.55 -32.09
N SER A 414 -16.93 -7.80 -33.16
CA SER A 414 -17.66 -6.56 -33.45
C SER A 414 -19.17 -6.81 -33.59
N GLU A 415 -19.57 -7.91 -34.25
CA GLU A 415 -20.97 -8.33 -34.39
C GLU A 415 -21.58 -8.69 -33.03
N GLY A 416 -20.85 -9.40 -32.17
CA GLY A 416 -21.25 -9.78 -30.82
C GLY A 416 -21.39 -8.61 -29.83
N MET A 417 -21.13 -7.37 -30.25
CA MET A 417 -21.23 -6.17 -29.42
C MET A 417 -22.02 -5.03 -30.06
N GLN A 418 -22.51 -5.22 -31.30
CA GLN A 418 -23.14 -4.14 -32.06
C GLN A 418 -24.32 -3.50 -31.32
N GLU A 419 -25.06 -4.29 -30.54
CA GLU A 419 -26.24 -3.82 -29.80
C GLU A 419 -25.89 -3.02 -28.54
N LEU A 420 -24.62 -2.99 -28.11
CA LEU A 420 -24.19 -2.16 -26.97
C LEU A 420 -24.36 -0.66 -27.21
N GLN A 421 -24.47 -0.24 -28.47
CA GLN A 421 -24.75 1.16 -28.83
C GLN A 421 -26.09 1.68 -28.25
N HIS A 422 -27.01 0.78 -27.90
CA HIS A 422 -28.32 1.10 -27.34
C HIS A 422 -28.32 1.28 -25.81
N LEU A 423 -27.21 0.95 -25.14
CA LEU A 423 -27.08 1.09 -23.69
C LEU A 423 -26.91 2.56 -23.28
N ALA A 424 -28.02 3.18 -22.92
CA ALA A 424 -28.06 4.58 -22.50
C ALA A 424 -27.37 4.85 -21.15
N THR A 425 -27.04 3.81 -20.37
CA THR A 425 -26.39 3.95 -19.06
C THR A 425 -24.89 3.66 -19.08
N LEU A 426 -24.37 3.04 -20.15
CA LEU A 426 -22.98 2.57 -20.17
C LEU A 426 -22.02 3.75 -20.29
N GLU A 427 -21.24 3.99 -19.22
CA GLU A 427 -20.27 5.08 -19.15
C GLU A 427 -18.83 4.59 -19.38
N GLN A 428 -18.54 3.33 -19.06
CA GLN A 428 -17.19 2.77 -19.12
C GLN A 428 -17.18 1.40 -19.79
N LEU A 429 -16.39 1.30 -20.87
CA LEU A 429 -16.19 0.05 -21.61
C LEU A 429 -14.69 -0.25 -21.73
N VAL A 430 -14.30 -1.45 -21.29
CA VAL A 430 -12.91 -1.92 -21.35
C VAL A 430 -12.83 -3.16 -22.24
N LEU A 431 -12.04 -3.08 -23.30
CA LEU A 431 -11.88 -4.10 -24.35
C LEU A 431 -10.42 -4.51 -24.56
N ASN A 432 -9.59 -4.35 -23.54
CA ASN A 432 -8.15 -4.52 -23.65
C ASN A 432 -7.77 -5.95 -24.06
N GLU A 433 -6.73 -6.11 -24.86
CA GLU A 433 -6.20 -7.41 -25.29
C GLU A 433 -7.28 -8.32 -25.94
N THR A 434 -8.18 -7.73 -26.73
CA THR A 434 -9.16 -8.47 -27.55
C THR A 434 -8.79 -8.42 -29.03
N ALA A 435 -9.34 -9.35 -29.82
CA ALA A 435 -9.09 -9.42 -31.27
C ALA A 435 -9.95 -8.46 -32.11
N ILE A 436 -10.60 -7.47 -31.48
CA ILE A 436 -11.52 -6.57 -32.16
C ILE A 436 -10.80 -5.63 -33.13
N ARG A 437 -11.40 -5.43 -34.30
CA ARG A 437 -10.91 -4.53 -35.36
C ARG A 437 -11.77 -3.31 -35.58
N ASN A 438 -13.07 -3.42 -35.35
CA ASN A 438 -14.02 -2.36 -35.64
C ASN A 438 -14.93 -2.11 -34.44
N VAL A 439 -15.00 -0.86 -33.99
CA VAL A 439 -15.84 -0.38 -32.89
C VAL A 439 -16.68 0.84 -33.30
N SER A 440 -16.85 1.10 -34.60
CA SER A 440 -17.55 2.28 -35.12
C SER A 440 -19.04 2.32 -34.72
N PHE A 441 -19.64 1.16 -34.44
CA PHE A 441 -20.98 1.05 -33.87
C PHE A 441 -21.13 1.79 -32.53
N LEU A 442 -20.04 1.94 -31.76
CA LEU A 442 -20.05 2.72 -30.52
C LEU A 442 -20.27 4.22 -30.77
N SER A 443 -20.19 4.73 -32.00
CA SER A 443 -20.43 6.14 -32.32
C SER A 443 -21.80 6.66 -31.86
N ASN A 444 -22.77 5.78 -31.62
CA ASN A 444 -24.10 6.13 -31.10
C ASN A 444 -24.23 5.99 -29.57
N ALA A 445 -23.21 5.52 -28.85
CA ALA A 445 -23.22 5.35 -27.40
C ALA A 445 -23.05 6.69 -26.65
N ARG A 446 -24.15 7.44 -26.54
CA ARG A 446 -24.18 8.85 -26.05
C ARG A 446 -23.74 9.06 -24.60
N SER A 447 -23.64 8.00 -23.81
CA SER A 447 -23.28 8.07 -22.39
C SER A 447 -21.84 7.65 -22.11
N LEU A 448 -21.14 7.13 -23.13
CA LEU A 448 -19.80 6.58 -22.98
C LEU A 448 -18.80 7.70 -22.65
N LYS A 449 -18.17 7.62 -21.48
CA LYS A 449 -17.18 8.58 -20.99
C LYS A 449 -15.76 8.02 -21.06
N THR A 450 -15.60 6.71 -20.82
CA THR A 450 -14.31 6.03 -20.84
C THR A 450 -14.34 4.84 -21.77
N LEU A 451 -13.42 4.80 -22.72
CA LEU A 451 -13.23 3.68 -23.63
C LEU A 451 -11.76 3.26 -23.63
N SER A 452 -11.51 1.98 -23.34
CA SER A 452 -10.17 1.41 -23.36
C SER A 452 -10.11 0.28 -24.39
N LEU A 453 -9.24 0.44 -25.38
CA LEU A 453 -9.01 -0.46 -26.51
C LEU A 453 -7.55 -0.90 -26.57
N GLN A 454 -6.86 -0.94 -25.42
CA GLN A 454 -5.44 -1.22 -25.36
C GLN A 454 -5.12 -2.59 -25.94
N SER A 455 -4.07 -2.70 -26.76
CA SER A 455 -3.61 -3.97 -27.34
C SER A 455 -4.70 -4.70 -28.13
N THR A 456 -5.54 -3.95 -28.84
CA THR A 456 -6.54 -4.48 -29.78
C THR A 456 -6.06 -4.34 -31.23
N LEU A 457 -6.81 -4.92 -32.18
CA LEU A 457 -6.52 -4.83 -33.62
C LEU A 457 -7.24 -3.67 -34.30
N VAL A 458 -7.79 -2.72 -33.53
CA VAL A 458 -8.52 -1.56 -34.05
C VAL A 458 -7.59 -0.69 -34.89
N ASP A 459 -8.05 -0.34 -36.08
CA ASP A 459 -7.40 0.60 -37.00
C ASP A 459 -8.21 1.90 -37.12
N THR A 460 -7.74 2.82 -37.97
CA THR A 460 -8.38 4.12 -38.22
C THR A 460 -9.84 3.98 -38.68
N ALA A 461 -10.16 2.98 -39.51
CA ALA A 461 -11.53 2.75 -39.95
C ALA A 461 -12.40 2.21 -38.80
N GLY A 462 -11.79 1.48 -37.86
CA GLY A 462 -12.45 0.95 -36.68
C GLY A 462 -12.95 1.98 -35.67
N ILE A 463 -12.43 3.21 -35.71
CA ILE A 463 -12.89 4.34 -34.88
C ILE A 463 -13.70 5.38 -35.66
N ASP A 464 -14.13 5.06 -36.89
CA ASP A 464 -14.96 5.96 -37.69
C ASP A 464 -16.27 6.32 -36.95
N GLY A 465 -16.72 7.56 -37.12
CA GLY A 465 -17.91 8.09 -36.47
C GLY A 465 -17.70 8.57 -35.02
N PHE A 466 -16.52 8.42 -34.42
CA PHE A 466 -16.23 8.89 -33.05
C PHE A 466 -16.45 10.41 -32.87
N ARG A 467 -16.47 11.19 -33.95
CA ARG A 467 -16.92 12.61 -33.94
C ARG A 467 -18.27 12.86 -33.26
N ARG A 468 -19.11 11.83 -33.14
CA ARG A 468 -20.43 11.89 -32.47
C ARG A 468 -20.37 11.66 -30.95
N LEU A 469 -19.28 11.12 -30.43
CA LEU A 469 -19.10 10.76 -29.01
C LEU A 469 -18.76 11.99 -28.15
N LYS A 470 -19.71 12.92 -28.05
CA LYS A 470 -19.54 14.18 -27.29
C LYS A 470 -19.35 13.97 -25.78
N SER A 471 -19.77 12.81 -25.24
CA SER A 471 -19.60 12.45 -23.83
C SER A 471 -18.21 11.90 -23.49
N LEU A 472 -17.41 11.53 -24.50
CA LEU A 472 -16.14 10.83 -24.28
C LEU A 472 -15.13 11.76 -23.60
N GLN A 473 -14.50 11.26 -22.54
CA GLN A 473 -13.59 11.99 -21.66
C GLN A 473 -12.20 11.37 -21.63
N ASN A 474 -12.12 10.04 -21.65
CA ASN A 474 -10.87 9.29 -21.59
C ASN A 474 -10.87 8.18 -22.64
N LEU A 475 -9.86 8.20 -23.51
CA LEU A 475 -9.70 7.23 -24.59
C LEU A 475 -8.30 6.62 -24.55
N CYS A 476 -8.23 5.30 -24.40
CA CYS A 476 -6.98 4.55 -24.52
C CYS A 476 -6.98 3.74 -25.82
N LEU A 477 -6.07 4.08 -26.72
CA LEU A 477 -5.76 3.40 -27.99
C LEU A 477 -4.32 2.86 -27.98
N ALA A 478 -3.74 2.63 -26.80
CA ALA A 478 -2.38 2.15 -26.69
C ALA A 478 -2.21 0.77 -27.35
N HIS A 479 -1.11 0.57 -28.09
CA HIS A 479 -0.77 -0.64 -28.81
C HIS A 479 -1.87 -1.11 -29.79
N THR A 480 -2.53 -0.15 -30.45
CA THR A 480 -3.51 -0.41 -31.52
C THR A 480 -2.90 -0.19 -32.91
N ARG A 481 -3.67 -0.44 -33.97
CA ARG A 481 -3.26 -0.24 -35.37
C ARG A 481 -3.78 1.07 -35.96
N VAL A 482 -4.26 1.99 -35.11
CA VAL A 482 -4.75 3.29 -35.55
C VAL A 482 -3.58 4.09 -36.13
N THR A 483 -3.79 4.63 -37.33
CA THR A 483 -2.83 5.51 -38.03
C THR A 483 -3.27 6.96 -38.01
N LYS A 484 -4.58 7.24 -37.89
CA LYS A 484 -5.12 8.60 -37.81
C LYS A 484 -6.24 8.71 -36.79
N VAL A 485 -6.27 9.81 -36.06
CA VAL A 485 -7.26 10.13 -35.01
C VAL A 485 -7.93 11.49 -35.24
N THR A 486 -7.91 12.00 -36.47
CA THR A 486 -8.44 13.33 -36.84
C THR A 486 -9.90 13.53 -36.45
N GLU A 487 -10.72 12.48 -36.50
CA GLU A 487 -12.13 12.50 -36.08
C GLU A 487 -12.32 12.89 -34.60
N LEU A 488 -11.30 12.65 -33.75
CA LEU A 488 -11.38 12.95 -32.32
C LEU A 488 -11.44 14.46 -32.04
N GLN A 489 -11.06 15.33 -32.98
CA GLN A 489 -11.11 16.79 -32.82
C GLN A 489 -12.51 17.33 -32.45
N HIS A 490 -13.56 16.54 -32.72
CA HIS A 490 -14.93 16.90 -32.41
C HIS A 490 -15.39 16.38 -31.02
N CYS A 491 -14.57 15.65 -30.28
CA CYS A 491 -14.89 15.14 -28.94
C CYS A 491 -14.58 16.20 -27.88
N GLU A 492 -15.46 17.18 -27.71
CA GLU A 492 -15.23 18.39 -26.89
C GLU A 492 -14.89 18.14 -25.42
N ASN A 493 -15.33 17.02 -24.85
CA ASN A 493 -15.06 16.65 -23.44
C ASN A 493 -13.82 15.76 -23.26
N LEU A 494 -13.14 15.40 -24.36
CA LEU A 494 -12.00 14.48 -24.34
C LEU A 494 -10.80 15.19 -23.71
N TRP A 495 -10.42 14.76 -22.51
CA TRP A 495 -9.34 15.37 -21.74
C TRP A 495 -8.10 14.48 -21.62
N ARG A 496 -8.25 13.17 -21.82
CA ARG A 496 -7.14 12.22 -21.80
C ARG A 496 -7.17 11.32 -23.04
N ILE A 497 -6.04 11.26 -23.74
CA ILE A 497 -5.82 10.36 -24.86
C ILE A 497 -4.49 9.63 -24.68
N ASP A 498 -4.53 8.31 -24.76
CA ASP A 498 -3.33 7.47 -24.76
C ASP A 498 -3.17 6.79 -26.12
N LEU A 499 -2.14 7.19 -26.88
CA LEU A 499 -1.78 6.65 -28.18
C LEU A 499 -0.48 5.82 -28.11
N GLN A 500 -0.02 5.44 -26.91
CA GLN A 500 1.27 4.76 -26.76
C GLN A 500 1.37 3.52 -27.66
N GLY A 501 2.41 3.38 -28.47
CA GLY A 501 2.64 2.18 -29.28
C GLY A 501 1.64 1.98 -30.42
N SER A 502 0.84 3.01 -30.74
CA SER A 502 0.00 3.03 -31.94
C SER A 502 0.79 3.46 -33.18
N LEU A 503 0.21 3.28 -34.37
CA LEU A 503 0.86 3.55 -35.66
C LEU A 503 0.59 4.98 -36.16
N VAL A 504 0.32 5.92 -35.25
CA VAL A 504 0.06 7.32 -35.61
C VAL A 504 1.37 8.01 -35.99
N ASP A 505 1.32 8.78 -37.08
CA ASP A 505 2.37 9.69 -37.53
C ASP A 505 1.97 11.16 -37.29
N GLU A 506 2.77 12.10 -37.77
CA GLU A 506 2.56 13.54 -37.61
C GLU A 506 1.26 14.07 -38.25
N ASP A 507 0.79 13.41 -39.32
CA ASP A 507 -0.49 13.72 -39.96
C ASP A 507 -1.66 13.04 -39.23
N GLY A 508 -1.41 11.87 -38.65
CA GLY A 508 -2.40 11.08 -37.92
C GLY A 508 -2.92 11.75 -36.66
N VAL A 509 -2.09 12.56 -36.01
CA VAL A 509 -2.44 13.33 -34.80
C VAL A 509 -3.07 14.70 -35.09
N ALA A 510 -3.29 15.04 -36.37
CA ALA A 510 -3.87 16.33 -36.73
C ALA A 510 -5.29 16.51 -36.15
N GLY A 511 -5.59 17.74 -35.72
CA GLY A 511 -6.87 18.10 -35.11
C GLY A 511 -6.89 17.93 -33.59
N LEU A 512 -5.95 17.18 -32.98
CA LEU A 512 -5.84 17.09 -31.52
C LEU A 512 -5.49 18.44 -30.89
N GLU A 513 -4.78 19.31 -31.62
CA GLU A 513 -4.46 20.68 -31.21
C GLU A 513 -5.70 21.58 -31.04
N LEU A 514 -6.84 21.21 -31.64
CA LEU A 514 -8.09 21.95 -31.60
C LEU A 514 -8.98 21.56 -30.41
N LEU A 515 -8.61 20.52 -29.65
CA LEU A 515 -9.43 20.01 -28.56
C LEU A 515 -9.44 21.00 -27.37
N PRO A 516 -10.63 21.50 -26.96
CA PRO A 516 -10.71 22.52 -25.91
C PRO A 516 -10.40 21.97 -24.51
N SER A 517 -10.54 20.66 -24.31
CA SER A 517 -10.42 20.02 -23.00
C SER A 517 -9.22 19.08 -22.86
N LEU A 518 -8.39 18.92 -23.90
CA LEU A 518 -7.29 17.94 -23.90
C LEU A 518 -6.19 18.32 -22.90
N ARG A 519 -6.15 17.67 -21.74
CA ARG A 519 -5.16 17.94 -20.69
C ARG A 519 -3.98 16.99 -20.70
N ALA A 520 -4.18 15.73 -21.10
CA ALA A 520 -3.16 14.70 -21.04
C ALA A 520 -3.08 13.90 -22.34
N LEU A 521 -1.89 13.83 -22.93
CA LEU A 521 -1.61 13.09 -24.15
C LEU A 521 -0.33 12.25 -24.02
N SER A 522 -0.44 10.96 -24.36
CA SER A 522 0.71 10.07 -24.52
C SER A 522 0.92 9.70 -25.99
N LEU A 523 2.14 9.92 -26.49
CA LEU A 523 2.62 9.57 -27.84
C LEU A 523 3.88 8.70 -27.75
N SER A 524 4.05 7.97 -26.64
CA SER A 524 5.20 7.09 -26.46
C SER A 524 5.20 5.97 -27.50
N GLN A 525 6.35 5.60 -28.05
CA GLN A 525 6.48 4.52 -29.03
C GLN A 525 5.60 4.70 -30.29
N THR A 526 5.39 5.95 -30.74
CA THR A 526 4.69 6.25 -32.00
C THR A 526 5.68 6.70 -33.09
N ASP A 527 5.18 6.82 -34.32
CA ASP A 527 5.94 7.31 -35.48
C ASP A 527 5.88 8.84 -35.63
N VAL A 528 5.35 9.56 -34.62
CA VAL A 528 5.32 11.03 -34.58
C VAL A 528 6.75 11.56 -34.41
N ALA A 529 7.33 12.07 -35.51
CA ALA A 529 8.66 12.68 -35.50
C ALA A 529 8.64 14.16 -35.08
N ASP A 530 7.53 14.86 -35.34
CA ASP A 530 7.31 16.25 -34.95
C ASP A 530 6.05 16.43 -34.09
N ILE A 531 6.24 16.98 -32.89
CA ILE A 531 5.17 17.31 -31.94
C ILE A 531 4.74 18.78 -32.00
N GLY A 532 5.37 19.61 -32.85
CA GLY A 532 5.11 21.05 -32.93
C GLY A 532 3.64 21.41 -33.17
N ARG A 533 2.92 20.61 -33.97
CA ARG A 533 1.47 20.77 -34.19
C ARG A 533 0.69 20.65 -32.88
N ILE A 534 0.95 19.60 -32.11
CA ILE A 534 0.23 19.27 -30.87
C ILE A 534 0.49 20.32 -29.79
N LEU A 535 1.71 20.87 -29.77
CA LEU A 535 2.11 21.91 -28.83
C LEU A 535 1.42 23.27 -29.06
N ALA A 536 0.72 23.45 -30.19
CA ALA A 536 -0.18 24.58 -30.40
C ALA A 536 -1.49 24.47 -29.60
N SER A 537 -1.75 23.33 -28.95
CA SER A 537 -2.92 23.14 -28.08
C SER A 537 -2.95 24.15 -26.94
N ARG A 538 -4.13 24.72 -26.69
CA ARG A 538 -4.38 25.68 -25.60
C ARG A 538 -4.82 25.03 -24.29
N SER A 539 -4.93 23.70 -24.26
CA SER A 539 -5.48 22.94 -23.12
C SER A 539 -4.50 21.89 -22.57
N LEU A 540 -3.43 21.57 -23.32
CA LEU A 540 -2.52 20.47 -23.00
C LEU A 540 -1.62 20.79 -21.80
N GLU A 541 -1.88 20.13 -20.67
CA GLU A 541 -1.14 20.28 -19.42
C GLU A 541 -0.01 19.23 -19.29
N GLN A 542 -0.22 18.02 -19.81
CA GLN A 542 0.68 16.88 -19.67
C GLN A 542 0.97 16.24 -21.03
N LEU A 543 2.25 16.15 -21.37
CA LEU A 543 2.72 15.49 -22.58
C LEU A 543 3.75 14.41 -22.25
N GLU A 544 3.47 13.19 -22.68
CA GLU A 544 4.37 12.04 -22.52
C GLU A 544 4.79 11.48 -23.88
N VAL A 545 6.09 11.41 -24.12
CA VAL A 545 6.72 10.89 -25.34
C VAL A 545 7.97 10.10 -24.94
N LYS A 546 7.86 8.78 -24.88
CA LYS A 546 8.97 7.87 -24.54
C LYS A 546 9.29 6.94 -25.69
N LEU A 547 10.57 6.71 -25.97
CA LEU A 547 11.02 5.75 -26.98
C LEU A 547 10.40 6.05 -28.37
N SER A 548 10.27 7.33 -28.72
CA SER A 548 9.68 7.79 -29.99
C SER A 548 10.75 8.44 -30.86
N ARG A 549 10.50 8.50 -32.18
CA ARG A 549 11.43 9.04 -33.19
C ARG A 549 11.47 10.58 -33.26
N VAL A 550 11.10 11.27 -32.18
CA VAL A 550 11.15 12.74 -32.14
C VAL A 550 12.61 13.17 -32.30
N SER A 551 12.91 13.68 -33.49
CA SER A 551 14.27 13.92 -33.99
C SER A 551 14.48 15.34 -34.52
N LYS A 552 13.44 16.19 -34.44
CA LYS A 552 13.63 17.62 -34.68
C LYS A 552 14.57 18.19 -33.62
N HIS A 553 15.52 19.01 -34.08
CA HIS A 553 16.46 19.73 -33.23
C HIS A 553 15.72 20.48 -32.11
N ASN A 554 14.70 21.28 -32.46
CA ASN A 554 13.81 21.95 -31.52
C ASN A 554 12.35 21.50 -31.73
N PRO A 555 11.86 20.46 -31.03
CA PRO A 555 10.48 20.01 -31.14
C PRO A 555 9.49 20.96 -30.44
N PHE A 556 9.96 21.88 -29.59
CA PHE A 556 9.11 22.78 -28.81
C PHE A 556 8.94 24.17 -29.40
N GLY A 557 9.34 24.40 -30.66
CA GLY A 557 9.29 25.72 -31.30
C GLY A 557 7.91 26.40 -31.32
N ALA A 558 6.83 25.62 -31.26
CA ALA A 558 5.45 26.13 -31.23
C ALA A 558 4.95 26.53 -29.82
N VAL A 559 5.71 26.23 -28.76
CA VAL A 559 5.35 26.60 -27.38
C VAL A 559 5.45 28.11 -27.22
N THR A 560 4.43 28.69 -26.57
CA THR A 560 4.31 30.13 -26.28
C THR A 560 4.10 30.35 -24.78
N LYS A 561 4.04 31.62 -24.35
CA LYS A 561 3.80 31.96 -22.93
C LYS A 561 2.42 31.53 -22.43
N ASP A 562 1.46 31.38 -23.34
CA ASP A 562 0.09 30.98 -23.03
C ASP A 562 -0.08 29.44 -23.01
N SER A 563 0.96 28.68 -23.34
CA SER A 563 0.93 27.22 -23.31
C SER A 563 0.78 26.71 -21.87
N PRO A 564 -0.25 25.89 -21.55
CA PRO A 564 -0.56 25.48 -20.17
C PRO A 564 0.25 24.26 -19.69
N LEU A 565 1.38 23.95 -20.33
CA LEU A 565 2.17 22.77 -20.02
C LEU A 565 2.72 22.82 -18.59
N ARG A 566 2.43 21.77 -17.82
CA ARG A 566 2.85 21.56 -16.43
C ARG A 566 3.85 20.43 -16.31
N GLU A 567 3.68 19.39 -17.13
CA GLU A 567 4.49 18.18 -17.11
C GLU A 567 4.86 17.78 -18.53
N VAL A 568 6.17 17.66 -18.77
CA VAL A 568 6.73 17.20 -20.03
C VAL A 568 7.67 16.05 -19.74
N VAL A 569 7.33 14.87 -20.28
CA VAL A 569 8.17 13.67 -20.22
C VAL A 569 8.56 13.30 -21.63
N LEU A 570 9.80 13.57 -21.99
CA LEU A 570 10.40 13.26 -23.28
C LEU A 570 11.65 12.39 -23.05
N THR A 571 11.54 11.08 -23.17
CA THR A 571 12.68 10.18 -22.86
C THR A 571 13.05 9.30 -24.03
N HIS A 572 14.33 8.98 -24.18
CA HIS A 572 14.83 8.15 -25.29
C HIS A 572 14.42 8.72 -26.66
N CYS A 573 14.66 10.02 -26.86
CA CYS A 573 14.37 10.77 -28.08
C CYS A 573 15.60 11.57 -28.53
N ASP A 574 15.64 11.94 -29.81
CA ASP A 574 16.79 12.62 -30.43
C ASP A 574 16.74 14.15 -30.35
N ALA A 575 15.84 14.71 -29.54
CA ALA A 575 15.72 16.15 -29.35
C ALA A 575 17.00 16.74 -28.76
N THR A 576 17.45 17.90 -29.29
CA THR A 576 18.69 18.57 -28.85
C THR A 576 18.44 19.94 -28.19
N ASP A 577 17.25 20.52 -28.40
CA ASP A 577 16.85 21.85 -27.95
C ASP A 577 15.41 21.85 -27.39
N VAL A 578 15.24 22.39 -26.18
CA VAL A 578 13.97 22.52 -25.47
C VAL A 578 13.76 23.94 -24.94
N ASN A 579 14.46 24.94 -25.48
CA ASN A 579 14.53 26.30 -24.96
C ASN A 579 13.15 26.95 -24.77
N ASN A 580 12.22 26.68 -25.69
CA ASN A 580 10.86 27.23 -25.64
C ASN A 580 10.05 26.77 -24.41
N LEU A 581 10.41 25.67 -23.75
CA LEU A 581 9.77 25.24 -22.49
C LEU A 581 9.97 26.26 -21.36
N GLY A 582 10.99 27.12 -21.45
CA GLY A 582 11.19 28.25 -20.54
C GLY A 582 10.05 29.27 -20.54
N LEU A 583 9.24 29.30 -21.61
CA LEU A 583 8.10 30.23 -21.73
C LEU A 583 6.89 29.77 -20.93
N CYS A 584 6.79 28.48 -20.59
CA CYS A 584 5.66 27.91 -19.87
C CYS A 584 5.64 28.38 -18.42
N ALA A 585 4.65 29.22 -18.07
CA ALA A 585 4.54 29.79 -16.73
C ALA A 585 4.29 28.73 -15.63
N GLU A 586 3.65 27.62 -15.97
CA GLU A 586 3.23 26.58 -15.02
C GLU A 586 4.07 25.29 -15.08
N LEU A 587 5.15 25.27 -15.88
CA LEU A 587 5.99 24.07 -16.01
C LEU A 587 6.62 23.71 -14.65
N SER A 588 6.25 22.54 -14.13
CA SER A 588 6.67 22.06 -12.81
C SER A 588 7.54 20.81 -12.89
N VAL A 589 7.29 19.94 -13.87
CA VAL A 589 7.98 18.65 -14.02
C VAL A 589 8.52 18.52 -15.43
N LEU A 590 9.82 18.27 -15.53
CA LEU A 590 10.53 18.05 -16.78
C LEU A 590 11.36 16.79 -16.68
N ASN A 591 11.12 15.83 -17.57
CA ASN A 591 11.94 14.63 -17.69
C ASN A 591 12.43 14.49 -19.13
N LEU A 592 13.75 14.59 -19.31
CA LEU A 592 14.48 14.51 -20.57
C LEU A 592 15.49 13.34 -20.57
N TRP A 593 15.26 12.30 -19.76
CA TRP A 593 16.18 11.19 -19.60
C TRP A 593 16.52 10.52 -20.95
N SER A 594 17.81 10.29 -21.18
CA SER A 594 18.32 9.63 -22.38
C SER A 594 17.94 10.38 -23.67
N THR A 595 18.06 11.70 -23.67
CA THR A 595 17.90 12.55 -24.87
C THR A 595 19.22 13.19 -25.29
N LYS A 596 19.29 13.77 -26.49
CA LYS A 596 20.48 14.47 -27.01
C LYS A 596 20.53 15.95 -26.65
N VAL A 597 19.79 16.36 -25.61
CA VAL A 597 19.70 17.76 -25.21
C VAL A 597 21.06 18.27 -24.73
N THR A 598 21.47 19.43 -25.26
CA THR A 598 22.75 20.08 -24.95
C THR A 598 22.57 21.26 -24.00
N SER A 599 23.67 21.77 -23.43
CA SER A 599 23.64 22.95 -22.54
C SER A 599 23.05 24.19 -23.22
N LYS A 600 23.29 24.35 -24.54
CA LYS A 600 22.67 25.41 -25.35
C LYS A 600 21.17 25.17 -25.57
N GLY A 601 20.77 23.91 -25.64
CA GLY A 601 19.38 23.48 -25.79
C GLY A 601 18.50 23.68 -24.56
N ILE A 602 19.08 23.99 -23.40
CA ILE A 602 18.34 24.32 -22.17
C ILE A 602 18.49 25.78 -21.73
N ALA A 603 19.16 26.62 -22.50
CA ALA A 603 19.43 28.03 -22.17
C ALA A 603 18.17 28.83 -21.78
N GLY A 604 17.02 28.55 -22.42
CA GLY A 604 15.73 29.15 -22.14
C GLY A 604 15.09 28.70 -20.83
N LEU A 605 15.48 27.55 -20.27
CA LEU A 605 14.93 27.08 -18.99
C LEU A 605 15.23 28.00 -17.81
N ARG A 606 16.13 28.99 -17.96
CA ARG A 606 16.34 30.06 -16.97
C ARG A 606 15.07 30.83 -16.59
N ASP A 607 14.09 30.84 -17.50
CA ASP A 607 12.82 31.54 -17.33
C ASP A 607 11.73 30.63 -16.72
N ALA A 608 11.95 29.32 -16.62
CA ALA A 608 11.02 28.35 -16.03
C ALA A 608 10.99 28.42 -14.49
N LYS A 609 10.49 29.54 -13.94
CA LYS A 609 10.50 29.82 -12.49
C LYS A 609 9.66 28.87 -11.64
N SER A 610 8.70 28.19 -12.26
CA SER A 610 7.82 27.21 -11.60
C SER A 610 8.41 25.81 -11.52
N LEU A 611 9.56 25.54 -12.16
CA LEU A 611 10.15 24.21 -12.27
C LEU A 611 10.55 23.66 -10.91
N ARG A 612 10.04 22.47 -10.56
CA ARG A 612 10.28 21.80 -9.28
C ARG A 612 11.10 20.54 -9.43
N GLU A 613 10.93 19.83 -10.54
CA GLU A 613 11.59 18.57 -10.80
C GLU A 613 12.16 18.57 -12.22
N ALA A 614 13.46 18.33 -12.32
CA ALA A 614 14.17 18.20 -13.58
C ALA A 614 14.98 16.90 -13.57
N ASP A 615 14.61 15.97 -14.44
CA ASP A 615 15.39 14.79 -14.75
C ASP A 615 16.03 14.96 -16.12
N LEU A 616 17.35 15.08 -16.15
CA LEU A 616 18.19 15.33 -17.31
C LEU A 616 19.28 14.25 -17.39
N ALA A 617 19.03 13.08 -16.80
CA ALA A 617 19.96 11.96 -16.84
C ALA A 617 20.29 11.55 -18.28
N GLU A 618 21.52 11.09 -18.51
CA GLU A 618 21.99 10.58 -19.81
C GLU A 618 21.75 11.56 -20.97
N THR A 619 21.94 12.86 -20.71
CA THR A 619 21.92 13.94 -21.72
C THR A 619 23.33 14.43 -22.05
N GLU A 620 23.47 15.25 -23.10
CA GLU A 620 24.73 15.85 -23.52
C GLU A 620 25.05 17.17 -22.79
N LEU A 621 24.56 17.32 -21.56
CA LEU A 621 24.79 18.50 -20.74
C LEU A 621 26.23 18.58 -20.24
N THR A 622 26.83 19.76 -20.42
CA THR A 622 28.16 20.15 -19.93
C THR A 622 28.11 21.37 -19.00
N ASP A 623 26.98 22.07 -18.93
CA ASP A 623 26.76 23.24 -18.08
C ASP A 623 25.31 23.31 -17.60
N ILE A 624 25.11 23.56 -16.30
CA ILE A 624 23.81 23.69 -15.65
C ILE A 624 23.40 25.14 -15.37
N THR A 625 24.20 26.13 -15.77
CA THR A 625 23.95 27.57 -15.53
C THR A 625 22.50 27.99 -15.85
N PRO A 626 21.86 27.52 -16.94
CA PRO A 626 20.46 27.85 -17.22
C PRO A 626 19.48 27.43 -16.11
N LEU A 627 19.74 26.33 -15.39
CA LEU A 627 18.85 25.80 -14.35
C LEU A 627 19.01 26.50 -13.00
N LEU A 628 20.14 27.19 -12.77
CA LEU A 628 20.43 27.86 -11.50
C LEU A 628 19.44 28.98 -11.16
N SER A 629 18.74 29.48 -12.18
CA SER A 629 17.70 30.50 -12.05
C SER A 629 16.33 29.94 -11.63
N CYS A 630 16.16 28.61 -11.58
CA CYS A 630 14.94 27.90 -11.20
C CYS A 630 14.89 27.69 -9.69
N SER A 631 14.64 28.76 -8.92
CA SER A 631 14.72 28.74 -7.45
C SER A 631 13.71 27.82 -6.76
N GLN A 632 12.68 27.34 -7.45
CA GLN A 632 11.70 26.38 -6.93
C GLN A 632 12.13 24.92 -7.09
N LEU A 633 13.30 24.65 -7.69
CA LEU A 633 13.78 23.30 -7.96
C LEU A 633 14.03 22.54 -6.66
N ARG A 634 13.43 21.36 -6.56
CA ARG A 634 13.50 20.42 -5.43
C ARG A 634 14.26 19.16 -5.78
N THR A 635 14.14 18.71 -7.02
CA THR A 635 14.80 17.52 -7.53
C THR A 635 15.54 17.85 -8.82
N LEU A 636 16.83 17.56 -8.84
CA LEU A 636 17.69 17.69 -10.02
C LEU A 636 18.46 16.39 -10.22
N ILE A 637 18.22 15.72 -11.33
CA ILE A 637 18.90 14.48 -11.71
C ILE A 637 19.70 14.74 -12.99
N LEU A 638 21.01 14.53 -12.91
CA LEU A 638 22.02 14.79 -13.93
C LEU A 638 22.95 13.57 -14.09
N TYR A 639 22.45 12.39 -13.72
CA TYR A 639 23.17 11.12 -13.79
C TYR A 639 23.74 10.91 -15.20
N LYS A 640 25.02 10.54 -15.29
CA LYS A 640 25.70 10.18 -16.54
C LYS A 640 25.60 11.27 -17.63
N THR A 641 25.83 12.51 -17.23
CA THR A 641 26.01 13.67 -18.13
C THR A 641 27.50 14.02 -18.29
N ALA A 642 27.84 14.89 -19.23
CA ALA A 642 29.21 15.34 -19.49
C ALA A 642 29.64 16.54 -18.59
N LEU A 643 29.05 16.65 -17.40
CA LEU A 643 29.33 17.75 -16.47
C LEU A 643 30.70 17.61 -15.80
N HIS A 644 31.45 18.72 -15.76
CA HIS A 644 32.72 18.84 -15.04
C HIS A 644 32.61 19.61 -13.71
N THR A 645 31.56 20.42 -13.56
CA THR A 645 31.34 21.27 -12.39
C THR A 645 29.85 21.45 -12.14
N ILE A 646 29.51 21.77 -10.89
CA ILE A 646 28.18 22.21 -10.44
C ILE A 646 28.24 23.59 -9.77
N GLU A 647 29.22 24.41 -10.16
CA GLU A 647 29.37 25.77 -9.64
C GLU A 647 28.09 26.59 -9.79
N GLY A 648 27.72 27.34 -8.75
CA GLY A 648 26.49 28.12 -8.70
C GLY A 648 25.26 27.35 -8.20
N VAL A 649 25.39 26.05 -7.91
CA VAL A 649 24.31 25.23 -7.30
C VAL A 649 23.78 25.81 -5.98
N GLU A 650 24.56 26.63 -5.28
CA GLU A 650 24.13 27.36 -4.08
C GLU A 650 22.90 28.26 -4.30
N ALA A 651 22.59 28.63 -5.55
CA ALA A 651 21.38 29.37 -5.89
C ALA A 651 20.09 28.54 -5.69
N LEU A 652 20.19 27.21 -5.72
CA LEU A 652 19.05 26.28 -5.62
C LEU A 652 18.71 25.98 -4.15
N CYS A 653 18.34 27.01 -3.39
CA CYS A 653 18.07 26.92 -1.95
C CYS A 653 16.95 25.94 -1.54
N ASN A 654 16.04 25.59 -2.47
CA ASN A 654 14.96 24.63 -2.25
C ASN A 654 15.29 23.18 -2.61
N LEU A 655 16.52 22.92 -3.07
CA LEU A 655 16.95 21.61 -3.54
C LEU A 655 16.93 20.59 -2.40
N ARG A 656 16.25 19.47 -2.63
CA ARG A 656 16.11 18.33 -1.71
C ARG A 656 16.82 17.08 -2.21
N ARG A 657 16.91 16.92 -3.52
CA ARG A 657 17.60 15.80 -4.15
C ARG A 657 18.49 16.29 -5.28
N LEU A 658 19.75 15.91 -5.22
CA LEU A 658 20.73 16.09 -6.29
C LEU A 658 21.35 14.76 -6.65
N ASP A 659 21.32 14.41 -7.94
CA ASP A 659 22.01 13.26 -8.48
C ASP A 659 22.95 13.70 -9.61
N VAL A 660 24.24 13.55 -9.41
CA VAL A 660 25.31 13.84 -10.38
C VAL A 660 26.22 12.62 -10.55
N ALA A 661 25.71 11.42 -10.27
CA ALA A 661 26.50 10.21 -10.40
C ALA A 661 26.93 9.96 -11.85
N GLU A 662 28.07 9.30 -12.04
CA GLU A 662 28.67 9.01 -13.35
C GLU A 662 28.98 10.26 -14.21
N THR A 663 29.28 11.39 -13.56
CA THR A 663 29.74 12.62 -14.21
C THR A 663 31.24 12.85 -13.97
N GLN A 664 31.81 13.90 -14.59
CA GLN A 664 33.21 14.32 -14.39
C GLN A 664 33.35 15.40 -13.31
N VAL A 665 32.34 15.59 -12.45
CA VAL A 665 32.34 16.57 -11.36
C VAL A 665 33.45 16.24 -10.37
N SER A 666 34.27 17.24 -10.04
CA SER A 666 35.42 17.11 -9.11
C SER A 666 35.21 17.79 -7.76
N SER A 667 34.18 18.62 -7.61
CA SER A 667 33.91 19.38 -6.39
C SER A 667 32.42 19.55 -6.16
N ILE A 668 32.01 19.52 -4.89
CA ILE A 668 30.63 19.78 -4.43
C ILE A 668 30.49 21.11 -3.69
N LYS A 669 31.48 22.00 -3.84
CA LYS A 669 31.45 23.36 -3.26
C LYS A 669 30.16 24.09 -3.67
N GLY A 670 29.54 24.77 -2.72
CA GLY A 670 28.26 25.48 -2.88
C GLY A 670 27.09 24.71 -2.25
N LEU A 671 27.15 23.37 -2.17
CA LEU A 671 26.09 22.56 -1.57
C LEU A 671 25.88 22.84 -0.08
N GLU A 672 26.85 23.46 0.61
CA GLU A 672 26.69 23.92 1.99
C GLU A 672 25.56 24.96 2.17
N GLN A 673 25.15 25.65 1.10
CA GLN A 673 24.04 26.60 1.11
C GLN A 673 22.68 25.95 0.84
N CYS A 674 22.66 24.72 0.29
CA CYS A 674 21.45 23.95 0.01
C CYS A 674 20.92 23.29 1.29
N LYS A 675 20.43 24.11 2.24
CA LYS A 675 20.04 23.68 3.60
C LYS A 675 18.92 22.64 3.63
N LEU A 676 18.14 22.50 2.56
CA LEU A 676 17.06 21.52 2.43
C LEU A 676 17.49 20.22 1.75
N LEU A 677 18.77 20.06 1.37
CA LEU A 677 19.27 18.89 0.67
C LEU A 677 19.16 17.65 1.57
N GLU A 678 18.40 16.66 1.12
CA GLU A 678 18.13 15.41 1.85
C GLU A 678 18.86 14.22 1.23
N ILE A 679 19.00 14.19 -0.09
CA ILE A 679 19.59 13.08 -0.86
C ILE A 679 20.64 13.65 -1.81
N LEU A 680 21.87 13.16 -1.68
CA LEU A 680 22.97 13.49 -2.57
C LEU A 680 23.56 12.21 -3.17
N ASN A 681 23.62 12.12 -4.49
CA ASN A 681 24.33 11.06 -5.20
C ASN A 681 25.46 11.66 -6.03
N ILE A 682 26.69 11.34 -5.65
CA ILE A 682 27.95 11.73 -6.30
C ILE A 682 28.77 10.48 -6.66
N SER A 683 28.12 9.33 -6.78
CA SER A 683 28.81 8.06 -7.06
C SER A 683 29.49 8.11 -8.43
N SER A 684 30.67 7.48 -8.57
CA SER A 684 31.43 7.44 -9.82
C SER A 684 31.76 8.84 -10.38
N THR A 685 32.12 9.77 -9.49
CA THR A 685 32.60 11.12 -9.86
C THR A 685 34.08 11.29 -9.52
N LEU A 686 34.66 12.42 -9.91
CA LEU A 686 36.07 12.75 -9.63
C LEU A 686 36.28 13.45 -8.28
N VAL A 687 35.23 13.55 -7.45
CA VAL A 687 35.29 14.22 -6.14
C VAL A 687 36.32 13.54 -5.23
N ASP A 688 37.26 14.35 -4.74
CA ASP A 688 38.27 13.98 -3.76
C ASP A 688 37.99 14.67 -2.40
N ASP A 689 38.88 14.50 -1.42
CA ASP A 689 38.72 15.09 -0.10
C ASP A 689 38.66 16.62 -0.10
N ALA A 690 39.33 17.29 -1.06
CA ALA A 690 39.30 18.73 -1.18
C ALA A 690 37.97 19.21 -1.75
N GLY A 691 37.48 18.53 -2.80
CA GLY A 691 36.18 18.76 -3.43
C GLY A 691 34.99 18.40 -2.54
N PHE A 692 35.19 17.54 -1.54
CA PHE A 692 34.16 17.09 -0.59
C PHE A 692 33.96 18.02 0.62
N LYS A 693 34.82 19.03 0.81
CA LYS A 693 34.72 19.97 1.94
C LYS A 693 33.44 20.79 1.90
N GLY A 694 32.91 21.13 3.08
CA GLY A 694 31.71 21.95 3.26
C GLY A 694 30.43 21.13 3.43
N ILE A 695 30.44 19.84 3.06
CA ILE A 695 29.29 18.94 3.22
C ILE A 695 28.84 18.79 4.67
N GLU A 696 29.75 18.99 5.64
CA GLU A 696 29.46 18.97 7.07
C GLU A 696 28.41 20.01 7.51
N ARG A 697 28.11 21.00 6.65
CA ARG A 697 27.08 22.02 6.88
C ARG A 697 25.70 21.64 6.35
N ALA A 698 25.57 20.55 5.57
CA ALA A 698 24.32 20.08 5.02
C ALA A 698 23.46 19.33 6.06
N GLN A 699 22.91 20.06 7.04
CA GLN A 699 22.26 19.50 8.23
C GLN A 699 21.00 18.67 7.93
N SER A 700 20.36 18.87 6.78
CA SER A 700 19.15 18.11 6.37
C SER A 700 19.47 16.81 5.65
N LEU A 701 20.75 16.51 5.39
CA LEU A 701 21.18 15.37 4.61
C LEU A 701 20.80 14.06 5.31
N LYS A 702 20.04 13.20 4.63
CA LYS A 702 19.55 11.91 5.12
C LYS A 702 20.25 10.74 4.44
N ALA A 703 20.58 10.88 3.16
CA ALA A 703 21.23 9.84 2.38
C ALA A 703 22.32 10.44 1.51
N ILE A 704 23.49 9.80 1.52
CA ILE A 704 24.58 10.11 0.60
C ILE A 704 25.10 8.85 -0.07
N LEU A 705 25.17 8.91 -1.39
CA LEU A 705 25.73 7.87 -2.24
C LEU A 705 26.98 8.44 -2.88
N LEU A 706 28.15 7.94 -2.51
CA LEU A 706 29.46 8.42 -2.96
C LEU A 706 30.37 7.29 -3.40
N SER A 707 29.80 6.15 -3.80
CA SER A 707 30.56 4.96 -4.17
C SER A 707 31.44 5.24 -5.40
N PHE A 708 32.61 4.62 -5.51
CA PHE A 708 33.56 4.85 -6.60
C PHE A 708 34.03 6.31 -6.75
N THR A 709 34.21 7.03 -5.64
CA THR A 709 34.84 8.37 -5.61
C THR A 709 36.29 8.30 -5.14
N ARG A 710 37.00 9.44 -5.12
CA ARG A 710 38.39 9.55 -4.66
C ARG A 710 38.52 10.00 -3.20
N ILE A 711 37.42 9.98 -2.46
CA ILE A 711 37.34 10.42 -1.07
C ILE A 711 38.05 9.40 -0.16
N THR A 712 38.98 9.88 0.66
CA THR A 712 39.65 9.08 1.70
C THR A 712 39.11 9.37 3.09
N GLN A 713 38.57 10.58 3.31
CA GLN A 713 38.11 11.08 4.61
C GLN A 713 36.59 11.28 4.64
N LEU A 714 35.89 10.50 5.47
CA LEU A 714 34.43 10.59 5.69
C LEU A 714 34.06 11.27 7.01
N GLY A 715 35.04 11.62 7.84
CA GLY A 715 34.83 12.20 9.17
C GLY A 715 33.92 13.42 9.23
N ALA A 716 33.97 14.27 8.21
CA ALA A 716 33.16 15.48 8.08
C ALA A 716 31.64 15.19 8.12
N LEU A 717 31.22 14.03 7.60
CA LEU A 717 29.81 13.60 7.61
C LEU A 717 29.27 13.32 9.01
N GLY A 718 30.14 13.17 10.03
CA GLY A 718 29.75 13.06 11.43
C GLY A 718 28.89 14.24 11.92
N ASN A 719 29.08 15.42 11.34
CA ASN A 719 28.31 16.62 11.67
C ASN A 719 26.93 16.67 11.00
N CYS A 720 26.66 15.79 10.04
CA CYS A 720 25.35 15.67 9.39
C CYS A 720 24.41 14.85 10.29
N THR A 721 23.85 15.48 11.32
CA THR A 721 23.08 14.81 12.40
C THR A 721 21.80 14.09 11.94
N HIS A 722 21.34 14.32 10.71
CA HIS A 722 20.19 13.65 10.11
C HIS A 722 20.54 12.48 9.19
N LEU A 723 21.84 12.20 9.01
CA LEU A 723 22.34 11.18 8.11
C LEU A 723 21.90 9.79 8.56
N LYS A 724 21.32 9.03 7.64
CA LYS A 724 20.80 7.67 7.85
C LYS A 724 21.45 6.65 6.96
N GLU A 725 21.74 7.02 5.72
CA GLU A 725 22.26 6.09 4.72
C GLU A 725 23.54 6.66 4.11
N LEU A 726 24.63 5.90 4.20
CA LEU A 726 25.93 6.25 3.63
C LEU A 726 26.44 5.08 2.80
N HIS A 727 26.63 5.31 1.51
CA HIS A 727 27.15 4.32 0.57
C HIS A 727 28.50 4.78 0.01
N ALA A 728 29.58 4.27 0.59
CA ALA A 728 30.97 4.59 0.23
C ALA A 728 31.71 3.35 -0.29
N GLN A 729 31.02 2.51 -1.07
CA GLN A 729 31.63 1.33 -1.66
C GLN A 729 32.74 1.72 -2.65
N SER A 730 33.82 0.94 -2.70
CA SER A 730 34.92 1.12 -3.66
C SER A 730 35.56 2.52 -3.61
N CYS A 731 35.55 3.16 -2.43
CA CYS A 731 36.26 4.41 -2.18
C CYS A 731 37.60 4.12 -1.49
N PRO A 732 38.65 4.92 -1.70
CA PRO A 732 39.94 4.75 -1.04
C PRO A 732 39.94 5.16 0.45
N VAL A 733 38.81 5.01 1.14
CA VAL A 733 38.63 5.35 2.55
C VAL A 733 39.52 4.49 3.43
N THR A 734 40.29 5.14 4.30
CA THR A 734 41.18 4.48 5.26
C THR A 734 40.52 4.39 6.64
N SER A 735 41.07 3.56 7.53
CA SER A 735 40.59 3.46 8.92
C SER A 735 40.73 4.77 9.70
N GLU A 736 41.70 5.62 9.37
CA GLU A 736 41.80 6.99 9.91
C GLU A 736 40.71 7.89 9.34
N GLY A 737 40.39 7.74 8.05
CA GLY A 737 39.37 8.51 7.35
C GLY A 737 37.95 8.35 7.87
N LEU A 738 37.68 7.33 8.69
CA LEU A 738 36.41 7.16 9.38
C LEU A 738 36.28 8.07 10.62
N ALA A 739 37.32 8.79 11.05
CA ALA A 739 37.34 9.49 12.35
C ALA A 739 36.40 10.68 12.35
N GLY A 740 35.47 10.71 13.30
CA GLY A 740 34.40 11.69 13.38
C GLY A 740 33.08 11.18 12.82
N LEU A 741 33.08 10.18 11.94
CA LEU A 741 31.84 9.64 11.35
C LEU A 741 30.93 8.99 12.40
N GLU A 742 31.51 8.48 13.49
CA GLU A 742 30.77 7.95 14.65
C GLU A 742 29.81 8.96 15.29
N LYS A 743 30.00 10.27 15.04
CA LYS A 743 29.08 11.32 15.51
C LYS A 743 27.73 11.33 14.76
N ALA A 744 27.64 10.64 13.62
CA ALA A 744 26.39 10.47 12.88
C ALA A 744 25.47 9.44 13.55
N PHE A 745 25.00 9.71 14.78
CA PHE A 745 24.26 8.78 15.64
C PHE A 745 22.93 8.26 15.07
N ARG A 746 22.42 8.86 13.99
CA ARG A 746 21.19 8.43 13.28
C ARG A 746 21.46 7.49 12.10
N LEU A 747 22.70 7.07 11.89
CA LEU A 747 23.07 6.16 10.82
C LEU A 747 22.32 4.83 10.97
N VAL A 748 21.68 4.38 9.89
CA VAL A 748 20.92 3.13 9.81
C VAL A 748 21.61 2.13 8.87
N LYS A 749 22.18 2.63 7.78
CA LYS A 749 22.90 1.82 6.79
C LYS A 749 24.25 2.46 6.47
N LEU A 750 25.28 1.65 6.60
CA LEU A 750 26.66 2.01 6.25
C LEU A 750 27.24 0.95 5.32
N ASN A 751 27.57 1.35 4.10
CA ASN A 751 28.28 0.49 3.16
C ASN A 751 29.71 1.00 2.94
N LEU A 752 30.69 0.22 3.40
CA LEU A 752 32.12 0.43 3.30
C LEU A 752 32.81 -0.73 2.55
N SER A 753 32.07 -1.52 1.77
CA SER A 753 32.68 -2.64 1.04
C SER A 753 33.70 -2.17 0.01
N TYR A 754 34.75 -2.97 -0.25
CA TYR A 754 35.82 -2.63 -1.19
C TYR A 754 36.57 -1.32 -0.85
N THR A 755 36.65 -0.97 0.44
CA THR A 755 37.45 0.17 0.92
C THR A 755 38.79 -0.29 1.50
N LYS A 756 39.70 0.66 1.76
CA LYS A 756 41.03 0.39 2.35
C LYS A 756 41.03 0.41 3.88
N ILE A 757 39.90 0.07 4.49
CA ILE A 757 39.81 0.00 5.95
C ILE A 757 40.43 -1.33 6.43
N GLU A 758 41.30 -1.23 7.42
CA GLU A 758 42.00 -2.38 8.04
C GLU A 758 41.44 -2.70 9.43
N GLY A 759 40.70 -1.77 10.03
CA GLY A 759 40.06 -1.91 11.33
C GLY A 759 39.38 -0.61 11.77
N ASN A 760 39.24 -0.45 13.08
CA ASN A 760 38.53 0.64 13.76
C ASN A 760 37.03 0.73 13.48
N ILE A 761 36.37 -0.36 13.09
CA ILE A 761 34.91 -0.34 12.93
C ILE A 761 34.17 -0.33 14.28
N ALA A 762 34.87 -0.65 15.37
CA ALA A 762 34.37 -0.57 16.75
C ALA A 762 33.82 0.82 17.13
N ARG A 763 34.28 1.89 16.46
CA ARG A 763 33.76 3.26 16.68
C ARG A 763 32.26 3.39 16.40
N PHE A 764 31.71 2.54 15.53
CA PHE A 764 30.29 2.59 15.18
C PHE A 764 29.37 1.95 16.21
N VAL A 765 29.90 1.39 17.30
CA VAL A 765 29.10 1.00 18.47
C VAL A 765 28.33 2.19 19.05
N GLY A 766 28.86 3.41 18.92
CA GLY A 766 28.18 4.66 19.28
C GLY A 766 27.02 5.06 18.37
N CYS A 767 26.73 4.31 17.29
CA CYS A 767 25.61 4.54 16.38
C CYS A 767 24.46 3.55 16.69
N PRO A 768 23.60 3.82 17.69
CA PRO A 768 22.60 2.84 18.18
C PRO A 768 21.54 2.47 17.15
N GLN A 769 21.35 3.27 16.10
CA GLN A 769 20.37 3.02 15.05
C GLN A 769 20.91 2.18 13.89
N LEU A 770 22.19 1.78 13.92
CA LEU A 770 22.83 1.10 12.82
C LEU A 770 22.27 -0.33 12.69
N GLN A 771 21.67 -0.62 11.54
CA GLN A 771 21.04 -1.92 11.25
C GLN A 771 21.81 -2.73 10.23
N LYS A 772 22.59 -2.07 9.38
CA LYS A 772 23.38 -2.71 8.32
C LYS A 772 24.73 -2.04 8.24
N LEU A 773 25.78 -2.82 8.48
CA LEU A 773 27.15 -2.43 8.26
C LEU A 773 27.75 -3.40 7.24
N ASN A 774 28.13 -2.92 6.07
CA ASN A 774 28.79 -3.75 5.06
C ASN A 774 30.27 -3.41 4.98
N VAL A 775 31.11 -4.37 5.34
CA VAL A 775 32.58 -4.29 5.33
C VAL A 775 33.20 -5.43 4.53
N LYS A 776 32.43 -6.01 3.59
CA LYS A 776 32.95 -7.05 2.68
C LYS A 776 34.12 -6.53 1.85
N PHE A 777 35.10 -7.40 1.59
CA PHE A 777 36.29 -7.09 0.80
C PHE A 777 37.10 -5.92 1.39
N THR A 778 37.27 -5.94 2.71
CA THR A 778 38.13 -5.01 3.47
C THR A 778 39.11 -5.80 4.34
N SER A 779 40.13 -5.19 4.93
CA SER A 779 41.10 -5.91 5.78
C SER A 779 40.68 -6.02 7.26
N VAL A 780 39.43 -5.65 7.60
CA VAL A 780 38.89 -5.71 8.97
C VAL A 780 38.92 -7.13 9.52
N SER A 781 39.45 -7.28 10.73
CA SER A 781 39.59 -8.57 11.39
C SER A 781 38.24 -9.17 11.84
N TYR A 782 38.22 -10.48 12.03
CA TYR A 782 37.04 -11.16 12.56
C TYR A 782 36.73 -10.71 14.00
N GLU A 783 37.76 -10.46 14.83
CA GLU A 783 37.56 -10.02 16.21
C GLU A 783 36.82 -8.68 16.29
N GLU A 784 37.17 -7.71 15.44
CA GLU A 784 36.47 -6.41 15.41
C GLU A 784 35.02 -6.56 14.94
N VAL A 785 34.77 -7.38 13.93
CA VAL A 785 33.41 -7.64 13.45
C VAL A 785 32.58 -8.28 14.55
N HIS A 786 33.13 -9.30 15.21
CA HIS A 786 32.47 -9.97 16.31
C HIS A 786 32.17 -9.02 17.47
N TYR A 787 33.12 -8.13 17.80
CA TYR A 787 32.93 -7.10 18.82
C TYR A 787 31.76 -6.17 18.49
N VAL A 788 31.65 -5.69 17.25
CA VAL A 788 30.53 -4.84 16.80
C VAL A 788 29.20 -5.62 16.84
N GLU A 789 29.18 -6.89 16.41
CA GLU A 789 27.99 -7.74 16.48
C GLU A 789 27.52 -8.00 17.92
N MET A 790 28.47 -8.16 18.86
CA MET A 790 28.16 -8.30 20.28
C MET A 790 27.58 -7.02 20.89
N CYS A 791 28.17 -5.87 20.56
CA CYS A 791 27.73 -4.58 21.11
C CYS A 791 26.44 -4.06 20.45
N LEU A 792 26.18 -4.41 19.18
CA LEU A 792 24.99 -4.03 18.42
C LEU A 792 24.28 -5.28 17.86
N PRO A 793 23.57 -6.05 18.70
CA PRO A 793 22.98 -7.34 18.29
C PRO A 793 21.89 -7.24 17.21
N HIS A 794 21.34 -6.03 17.01
CA HIS A 794 20.36 -5.72 15.97
C HIS A 794 21.01 -5.26 14.64
N CYS A 795 22.31 -4.99 14.64
CA CYS A 795 23.07 -4.62 13.44
C CYS A 795 23.55 -5.87 12.69
N ARG A 796 23.14 -6.01 11.43
CA ARG A 796 23.69 -7.05 10.56
C ARG A 796 25.01 -6.56 9.97
N VAL A 797 26.12 -7.11 10.43
CA VAL A 797 27.44 -6.88 9.85
C VAL A 797 27.68 -7.87 8.71
N MET A 798 27.85 -7.35 7.49
CA MET A 798 28.19 -8.13 6.31
C MET A 798 29.71 -8.12 6.15
N ASN A 799 30.34 -9.26 6.39
CA ASN A 799 31.77 -9.47 6.24
C ASN A 799 32.04 -10.73 5.40
N ASP A 800 33.27 -10.83 4.91
CA ASP A 800 33.87 -11.99 4.24
C ASP A 800 35.09 -12.53 5.01
N ALA A 801 35.36 -11.99 6.21
CA ALA A 801 36.50 -12.37 7.05
C ALA A 801 36.45 -13.85 7.45
N SER A 802 35.26 -14.36 7.79
CA SER A 802 35.06 -15.77 8.16
C SER A 802 35.23 -16.76 7.01
N GLU A 803 34.97 -16.35 5.77
CA GLU A 803 35.25 -17.17 4.58
C GLU A 803 36.73 -17.12 4.19
N ARG A 804 37.40 -15.97 4.39
CA ARG A 804 38.83 -15.79 4.15
C ARG A 804 39.68 -16.59 5.12
N THR A 805 39.37 -16.57 6.42
CA THR A 805 40.06 -17.40 7.42
C THR A 805 39.92 -18.89 7.13
N LYS A 806 38.75 -19.33 6.66
CA LYS A 806 38.54 -20.73 6.25
C LYS A 806 39.30 -21.13 4.98
N LYS A 807 39.53 -20.20 4.06
CA LYS A 807 40.17 -20.46 2.76
C LYS A 807 41.67 -20.09 2.69
N GLY A 808 42.25 -19.52 3.75
CA GLY A 808 43.66 -19.09 3.78
C GLY A 808 43.99 -17.96 2.80
N VAL A 809 42.99 -17.21 2.32
CA VAL A 809 43.16 -16.19 1.27
C VAL A 809 43.56 -14.85 1.89
N LYS A 810 44.72 -14.32 1.50
CA LYS A 810 45.11 -12.92 1.74
C LYS A 810 44.70 -12.08 0.52
N LEU A 811 44.01 -10.96 0.76
CA LEU A 811 43.74 -9.95 -0.28
C LEU A 811 45.05 -9.18 -0.50
N THR A 812 45.61 -9.25 -1.70
CA THR A 812 46.72 -8.41 -2.17
C THR A 812 46.20 -7.23 -2.97
#